data_AF-A0A651GF64-F1
#
_entry.id   AF-A0A651GF64-F1
#
_cell.length_a   1.000
_cell.length_b   1.000
_cell.length_c   1.000
_cell.angle_alpha   90.00
_cell.angle_beta   90.00
_cell.angle_gamma   90.00
#
_symmetry.space_group_name_H-M   'P 1'
#
loop_
_entity.id
_entity.type
_entity.pdbx_description
1 polymer ?
#
loop_
_entity_poly.entity_id
_entity_poly.type
_entity_poly.pdbx_seq_one_letter_code
_entity_poly.pdbx_strand_id
1 'polypeptide(L)'
;MMAEAELVGRLAAIPTFAGLDEAVLEALADASRVLPIDRGGHLVETGEVAETLYVVLSGHFAALAEPGDTDDAALARLDPGAVIGEIAVLSGARRSATLRALEDAEVAAIDGERFITLLEREPALGAQLARTASDRLLATRLRRHLAELFADADVTELAATVERSDIVTVAPGEVLFSEGDESDAAYVVVSGRVRVLQRDRDGSIVEPVGEVGTGELIGEHALLADAPRSATVVAARRSHLARLPRSSIETLLLAYPATLLAVVRRLVARQEDARHEYDRARMDNAAIAVVPTAPEVAATPLVAALADVLARTGSARVVAAADVDAAVGLEGAAQAHRGEAAELRVERFLDELEAETDLLLLVADPERTAWSERCIDRADQVLLVADAAGDAEPTSSERALLPLRHLPHQRITLLLHHPGDADRPRGTAAWLADRDVDDHLHLRAGHTGDIERLARYVRGRSVWLVLGGGGAKGFAHLGLVRAMGEVELPIDGIASASVGAALGALVAMETPVEDLVDRTTELFRRVLDYTIPVSGIIAAERIARAIERGVEGRDIEDTWLPYRCVSTNLTHSNTVVHRRGDLQRAMRASLSIPGVMPPVAFGDDLHVDGGVMNNLPVDVARRETPGGIVIASDVAPVLGPTAKGDHGLYVRGGGVLARRFTPGMKAPRVPRLMPTLMRSMLVAAAQARDRGIEAGLADLHLQFELRGVGLLAFDVVGPVAERGYEESLDALRTFADDQRTDERTPSGH
;
A
#
# COMPACT_ATOMS: atom_id res chain seq x y z
N MET A 1 49.91 -33.99 -14.46
CA MET A 1 48.57 -33.70 -15.00
C MET A 1 47.78 -34.98 -14.93
N MET A 2 46.67 -34.97 -14.17
CA MET A 2 45.74 -36.09 -14.10
C MET A 2 45.13 -36.35 -15.48
N ALA A 3 44.91 -37.62 -15.85
CA ALA A 3 44.27 -37.95 -17.11
C ALA A 3 42.78 -37.57 -17.06
N GLU A 4 42.22 -37.08 -18.17
CA GLU A 4 40.82 -36.64 -18.26
C GLU A 4 39.83 -37.73 -17.83
N ALA A 5 40.05 -38.98 -18.25
CA ALA A 5 39.26 -40.14 -17.82
C ALA A 5 39.32 -40.41 -16.31
N GLU A 6 40.43 -40.09 -15.65
CA GLU A 6 40.55 -40.19 -14.18
C GLU A 6 39.74 -39.08 -13.49
N LEU A 7 39.73 -37.87 -14.04
CA LEU A 7 38.93 -36.76 -13.54
C LEU A 7 37.42 -37.02 -13.69
N VAL A 8 36.98 -37.54 -14.84
CA VAL A 8 35.59 -37.96 -15.09
C VAL A 8 35.14 -38.96 -14.01
N GLY A 9 35.94 -39.98 -13.73
CA GLY A 9 35.63 -40.97 -12.69
C GLY A 9 35.56 -40.37 -11.29
N ARG A 10 36.43 -39.41 -10.95
CA ARG A 10 36.36 -38.69 -9.66
C ARG A 10 35.14 -37.78 -9.57
N LEU A 11 34.80 -37.03 -10.63
CA LEU A 11 33.61 -36.18 -10.67
C LEU A 11 32.33 -37.01 -10.55
N ALA A 12 32.24 -38.16 -11.21
CA ALA A 12 31.09 -39.07 -11.14
C ALA A 12 30.81 -39.60 -9.72
N ALA A 13 31.84 -39.70 -8.88
CA ALA A 13 31.72 -40.16 -7.49
C ALA A 13 31.20 -39.08 -6.53
N ILE A 14 31.11 -37.82 -6.99
CA ILE A 14 30.70 -36.69 -6.16
C ILE A 14 29.17 -36.64 -6.13
N PRO A 15 28.54 -36.59 -4.94
CA PRO A 15 27.08 -36.64 -4.82
C PRO A 15 26.34 -35.63 -5.69
N THR A 16 26.90 -34.43 -5.87
CA THR A 16 26.33 -33.37 -6.70
C THR A 16 26.29 -33.70 -8.19
N PHE A 17 27.24 -34.50 -8.68
CA PHE A 17 27.37 -34.90 -10.09
C PHE A 17 27.02 -36.38 -10.32
N ALA A 18 26.60 -37.08 -9.26
CA ALA A 18 26.25 -38.48 -9.32
C ALA A 18 25.00 -38.68 -10.18
N GLY A 19 25.09 -39.61 -11.15
CA GLY A 19 23.98 -39.92 -12.06
C GLY A 19 23.87 -39.00 -13.28
N LEU A 20 24.84 -38.10 -13.50
CA LEU A 20 24.98 -37.40 -14.77
C LEU A 20 25.46 -38.35 -15.87
N ASP A 21 25.01 -38.08 -17.10
CA ASP A 21 25.47 -38.79 -18.29
C ASP A 21 26.98 -38.59 -18.49
N GLU A 22 27.65 -39.62 -19.01
CA GLU A 22 29.10 -39.62 -19.22
C GLU A 22 29.56 -38.44 -20.09
N ALA A 23 28.78 -38.07 -21.10
CA ALA A 23 29.06 -36.90 -21.96
C ALA A 23 29.04 -35.55 -21.19
N VAL A 24 28.20 -35.43 -20.16
CA VAL A 24 28.13 -34.23 -19.30
C VAL A 24 29.33 -34.18 -18.37
N LEU A 25 29.74 -35.34 -17.84
CA LEU A 25 30.94 -35.46 -17.00
C LEU A 25 32.23 -35.21 -17.79
N GLU A 26 32.29 -35.64 -19.05
CA GLU A 26 33.37 -35.30 -19.98
C GLU A 26 33.43 -33.80 -20.24
N ALA A 27 32.29 -33.16 -20.50
CA ALA A 27 32.23 -31.70 -20.68
C ALA A 27 32.66 -30.93 -19.42
N LEU A 28 32.28 -31.41 -18.22
CA LEU A 28 32.76 -30.87 -16.95
C LEU A 28 34.27 -31.04 -16.79
N ALA A 29 34.80 -32.21 -17.11
CA ALA A 29 36.23 -32.50 -17.04
C ALA A 29 37.05 -31.61 -18.00
N ASP A 30 36.57 -31.41 -19.24
CA ASP A 30 37.19 -30.50 -20.23
C ASP A 30 37.16 -29.03 -19.78
N ALA A 31 36.10 -28.63 -19.05
CA ALA A 31 36.00 -27.30 -18.44
C ALA A 31 36.81 -27.15 -17.15
N SER A 32 37.48 -28.20 -16.68
CA SER A 32 38.16 -28.25 -15.38
C SER A 32 39.68 -28.27 -15.47
N ARG A 33 40.34 -27.63 -14.51
CA ARG A 33 41.78 -27.75 -14.27
C ARG A 33 42.06 -28.16 -12.84
N VAL A 34 42.87 -29.21 -12.65
CA VAL A 34 43.26 -29.67 -11.31
C VAL A 34 44.35 -28.77 -10.73
N LEU A 35 44.14 -28.29 -9.51
CA LEU A 35 45.05 -27.41 -8.79
C LEU A 35 45.45 -28.03 -7.44
N PRO A 36 46.76 -28.17 -7.17
CA PRO A 36 47.24 -28.48 -5.82
C PRO A 36 47.22 -27.22 -4.95
N ILE A 37 46.84 -27.37 -3.68
CA ILE A 37 46.86 -26.32 -2.66
C ILE A 37 47.65 -26.84 -1.47
N ASP A 38 48.73 -26.15 -1.13
CA ASP A 38 49.56 -26.50 0.03
C ASP A 38 48.83 -26.19 1.34
N ARG A 39 49.14 -26.93 2.41
CA ARG A 39 48.62 -26.65 3.76
C ARG A 39 48.78 -25.19 4.15
N GLY A 40 47.69 -24.58 4.63
CA GLY A 40 47.62 -23.17 5.02
C GLY A 40 47.38 -22.20 3.87
N GLY A 41 47.44 -22.66 2.61
CA GLY A 41 47.11 -21.85 1.44
C GLY A 41 45.63 -21.48 1.39
N HIS A 42 45.34 -20.28 0.88
CA HIS A 42 43.98 -19.83 0.62
C HIS A 42 43.57 -20.24 -0.80
N LEU A 43 42.44 -20.94 -0.91
CA LEU A 43 41.85 -21.29 -2.20
C LEU A 43 41.07 -20.11 -2.79
N VAL A 44 40.33 -19.40 -1.94
CA VAL A 44 39.57 -18.18 -2.26
C VAL A 44 39.54 -17.30 -1.02
N GLU A 45 39.41 -15.99 -1.21
CA GLU A 45 39.25 -15.01 -0.13
C GLU A 45 37.87 -14.35 -0.16
N THR A 46 37.39 -13.95 1.02
CA THR A 46 36.10 -13.26 1.19
C THR A 46 36.09 -11.97 0.35
N GLY A 47 35.00 -11.72 -0.38
CA GLY A 47 34.85 -10.53 -1.22
C GLY A 47 35.43 -10.63 -2.63
N GLU A 48 36.20 -11.69 -2.96
CA GLU A 48 36.66 -11.92 -4.34
C GLU A 48 35.49 -12.17 -5.30
N VAL A 49 35.66 -11.80 -6.58
CA VAL A 49 34.69 -12.14 -7.63
C VAL A 49 34.85 -13.62 -7.98
N ALA A 50 33.74 -14.36 -8.02
CA ALA A 50 33.77 -15.77 -8.31
C ALA A 50 33.64 -16.04 -9.82
N GLU A 51 34.77 -16.18 -10.49
CA GLU A 51 34.84 -16.60 -11.91
C GLU A 51 35.01 -18.12 -12.06
N THR A 52 35.26 -18.81 -10.95
CA THR A 52 35.62 -20.24 -10.93
C THR A 52 34.90 -20.95 -9.82
N LEU A 53 34.40 -22.14 -10.12
CA LEU A 53 33.82 -23.08 -9.16
C LEU A 53 34.91 -24.11 -8.81
N TYR A 54 34.97 -24.56 -7.56
CA TYR A 54 35.93 -25.57 -7.14
C TYR A 54 35.23 -26.81 -6.63
N VAL A 55 35.86 -27.95 -6.84
CA VAL A 55 35.40 -29.23 -6.35
C VAL A 55 36.53 -29.89 -5.60
N VAL A 56 36.34 -30.19 -4.32
CA VAL A 56 37.39 -30.79 -3.48
C VAL A 56 37.59 -32.24 -3.90
N LEU A 57 38.75 -32.57 -4.47
CA LEU A 57 39.10 -33.93 -4.86
C LEU A 57 39.75 -34.69 -3.70
N SER A 58 40.58 -34.01 -2.91
CA SER A 58 41.22 -34.53 -1.70
C SER A 58 41.65 -33.40 -0.77
N GLY A 59 41.86 -33.72 0.51
CA GLY A 59 42.17 -32.73 1.54
C GLY A 59 40.92 -32.07 2.12
N HIS A 60 41.11 -31.16 3.08
CA HIS A 60 40.03 -30.47 3.79
C HIS A 60 40.28 -28.97 3.87
N PHE A 61 39.20 -28.20 3.89
CA PHE A 61 39.25 -26.74 4.00
C PHE A 61 38.46 -26.25 5.21
N ALA A 62 38.97 -25.20 5.87
CA ALA A 62 38.22 -24.40 6.83
C ALA A 62 37.63 -23.17 6.13
N ALA A 63 36.35 -22.90 6.34
CA ALA A 63 35.67 -21.70 5.86
C ALA A 63 35.69 -20.63 6.95
N LEU A 64 36.31 -19.49 6.68
CA LEU A 64 36.56 -18.39 7.61
C LEU A 64 35.75 -17.17 7.18
N ALA A 65 35.28 -16.36 8.14
CA ALA A 65 34.55 -15.13 7.82
C ALA A 65 35.50 -14.09 7.21
N GLU A 66 36.64 -13.86 7.88
CA GLU A 66 37.71 -12.98 7.45
C GLU A 66 39.01 -13.77 7.18
N PRO A 67 39.88 -13.32 6.26
CA PRO A 67 41.15 -14.00 5.98
C PRO A 67 42.07 -14.13 7.20
N GLY A 68 41.90 -13.26 8.20
CA GLY A 68 42.70 -13.22 9.43
C GLY A 68 42.24 -14.20 10.52
N ASP A 69 41.12 -14.89 10.35
CA ASP A 69 40.54 -15.73 11.40
C ASP A 69 41.35 -17.04 11.62
N THR A 70 41.31 -17.53 12.86
CA THR A 70 41.93 -18.81 13.23
C THR A 70 41.07 -19.99 12.79
N ASP A 71 41.66 -21.18 12.66
CA ASP A 71 40.92 -22.38 12.28
C ASP A 71 39.82 -22.72 13.31
N ASP A 72 40.00 -22.33 14.57
CA ASP A 72 39.01 -22.52 15.64
C ASP A 72 37.77 -21.63 15.48
N ALA A 73 37.87 -20.55 14.69
CA ALA A 73 36.76 -19.67 14.33
C ALA A 73 36.11 -20.05 12.98
N ALA A 74 36.44 -21.24 12.43
CA ALA A 74 35.88 -21.70 11.18
C ALA A 74 34.35 -21.85 11.24
N LEU A 75 33.68 -21.19 10.29
CA LEU A 75 32.24 -21.25 10.07
C LEU A 75 31.78 -22.65 9.66
N ALA A 76 32.63 -23.36 8.93
CA ALA A 76 32.38 -24.72 8.48
C ALA A 76 33.69 -25.40 8.08
N ARG A 77 33.66 -26.74 8.03
CA ARG A 77 34.71 -27.57 7.44
C ARG A 77 34.18 -28.21 6.16
N LEU A 78 34.98 -28.18 5.10
CA LEU A 78 34.65 -28.73 3.79
C LEU A 78 35.46 -30.01 3.56
N ASP A 79 34.74 -31.10 3.30
CA ASP A 79 35.30 -32.43 3.06
C ASP A 79 35.49 -32.72 1.55
N PRO A 80 36.25 -33.77 1.18
CA PRO A 80 36.31 -34.26 -0.20
C PRO A 80 34.92 -34.52 -0.80
N GLY A 81 34.72 -34.07 -2.03
CA GLY A 81 33.42 -34.04 -2.71
C GLY A 81 32.62 -32.75 -2.49
N ALA A 82 33.07 -31.84 -1.61
CA ALA A 82 32.43 -30.54 -1.46
C ALA A 82 32.58 -29.71 -2.74
N VAL A 83 31.46 -29.11 -3.15
CA VAL A 83 31.41 -28.09 -4.19
C VAL A 83 31.51 -26.72 -3.52
N ILE A 84 32.42 -25.90 -4.03
CA ILE A 84 32.85 -24.62 -3.49
C ILE A 84 32.61 -23.54 -4.54
N GLY A 85 31.97 -22.45 -4.12
CA GLY A 85 31.83 -21.27 -4.96
C GLY A 85 30.72 -21.36 -6.00
N GLU A 86 29.93 -22.43 -5.97
CA GLU A 86 28.74 -22.63 -6.77
C GLU A 86 27.73 -21.52 -6.57
N ILE A 87 27.49 -21.06 -5.33
CA ILE A 87 26.58 -19.93 -5.07
C ILE A 87 27.09 -18.69 -5.78
N ALA A 88 28.37 -18.36 -5.60
CA ALA A 88 28.95 -17.14 -6.12
C ALA A 88 28.97 -17.12 -7.67
N VAL A 89 29.27 -18.25 -8.31
CA VAL A 89 29.18 -18.41 -9.77
C VAL A 89 27.71 -18.37 -10.24
N LEU A 90 26.80 -19.10 -9.59
CA LEU A 90 25.40 -19.20 -10.00
C LEU A 90 24.65 -17.90 -9.80
N SER A 91 24.78 -17.26 -8.64
CA SER A 91 24.10 -16.00 -8.31
C SER A 91 24.85 -14.77 -8.82
N GLY A 92 26.12 -14.89 -9.23
CA GLY A 92 26.99 -13.76 -9.56
C GLY A 92 27.45 -12.97 -8.34
N ALA A 93 27.39 -13.57 -7.14
CA ALA A 93 27.81 -12.93 -5.89
C ALA A 93 29.34 -12.97 -5.71
N ARG A 94 29.85 -12.17 -4.77
CA ARG A 94 31.22 -12.29 -4.28
C ARG A 94 31.37 -13.51 -3.37
N ARG A 95 32.59 -13.99 -3.18
CA ARG A 95 32.91 -15.06 -2.21
C ARG A 95 32.43 -14.65 -0.81
N SER A 96 31.65 -15.51 -0.18
CA SER A 96 31.05 -15.27 1.14
C SER A 96 31.95 -15.67 2.32
N ALA A 97 33.06 -16.37 2.05
CA ALA A 97 34.01 -16.84 3.04
C ALA A 97 35.38 -17.05 2.41
N THR A 98 36.41 -16.99 3.24
CA THR A 98 37.79 -17.34 2.88
C THR A 98 37.99 -18.83 3.15
N LEU A 99 38.56 -19.57 2.21
CA LEU A 99 38.78 -21.00 2.36
C LEU A 99 40.26 -21.32 2.50
N ARG A 100 40.67 -21.78 3.69
CA ARG A 100 42.04 -22.15 4.01
C ARG A 100 42.21 -23.67 4.04
N ALA A 101 43.23 -24.19 3.35
CA ALA A 101 43.55 -25.61 3.36
C ALA A 101 44.12 -26.04 4.72
N LEU A 102 43.53 -27.07 5.34
CA LEU A 102 43.99 -27.61 6.64
C LEU A 102 45.16 -28.59 6.47
N GLU A 103 45.32 -29.12 5.27
CA GLU A 103 46.36 -30.04 4.83
C GLU A 103 46.58 -29.85 3.32
N ASP A 104 47.59 -30.52 2.75
CA ASP A 104 47.80 -30.49 1.31
C ASP A 104 46.56 -31.07 0.60
N ALA A 105 45.98 -30.31 -0.32
CA ALA A 105 44.68 -30.58 -0.92
C ALA A 105 44.74 -30.49 -2.46
N GLU A 106 43.82 -31.16 -3.13
CA GLU A 106 43.62 -31.05 -4.58
C GLU A 106 42.19 -30.63 -4.87
N VAL A 107 42.02 -29.67 -5.78
CA VAL A 107 40.72 -29.22 -6.24
C VAL A 107 40.62 -29.25 -7.76
N ALA A 108 39.46 -29.56 -8.31
CA ALA A 108 39.13 -29.29 -9.70
C ALA A 108 38.54 -27.88 -9.80
N ALA A 109 39.24 -26.98 -10.49
CA ALA A 109 38.81 -25.61 -10.78
C ALA A 109 38.07 -25.59 -12.12
N ILE A 110 36.78 -25.32 -12.07
CA ILE A 110 35.86 -25.32 -13.21
C ILE A 110 35.57 -23.87 -13.60
N ASP A 111 35.80 -23.53 -14.87
CA ASP A 111 35.50 -22.21 -15.40
C ASP A 111 33.99 -21.91 -15.29
N GLY A 112 33.66 -20.77 -14.69
CA GLY A 112 32.28 -20.42 -14.37
C GLY A 112 31.40 -20.18 -15.60
N GLU A 113 31.94 -19.54 -16.64
CA GLU A 113 31.20 -19.22 -17.88
C GLU A 113 30.87 -20.51 -18.65
N ARG A 114 31.86 -21.41 -18.79
CA ARG A 114 31.65 -22.74 -19.36
C ARG A 114 30.67 -23.58 -18.55
N PHE A 115 30.73 -23.49 -17.23
CA PHE A 115 29.82 -24.21 -16.35
C PHE A 115 28.38 -23.72 -16.52
N ILE A 116 28.13 -22.41 -16.56
CA ILE A 116 26.78 -21.86 -16.79
C ILE A 116 26.23 -22.32 -18.15
N THR A 117 27.06 -22.24 -19.19
CA THR A 117 26.70 -22.72 -20.54
C THR A 117 26.31 -24.21 -20.53
N LEU A 118 26.95 -25.01 -19.67
CA LEU A 118 26.59 -26.42 -19.49
C LEU A 118 25.23 -26.57 -18.78
N LEU A 119 24.95 -25.78 -17.75
CA LEU A 119 23.67 -25.85 -17.03
C LEU A 119 22.47 -25.50 -17.91
N GLU A 120 22.65 -24.61 -18.88
CA GLU A 120 21.62 -24.29 -19.89
C GLU A 120 21.33 -25.48 -20.82
N ARG A 121 22.36 -26.27 -21.14
CA ARG A 121 22.21 -27.48 -21.96
C ARG A 121 21.68 -28.68 -21.17
N GLU A 122 21.91 -28.70 -19.86
CA GLU A 122 21.53 -29.77 -18.94
C GLU A 122 20.65 -29.26 -17.78
N PRO A 123 19.34 -29.01 -18.04
CA PRO A 123 18.45 -28.37 -17.06
C PRO A 123 18.31 -29.12 -15.73
N ALA A 124 18.44 -30.45 -15.74
CA ALA A 124 18.34 -31.26 -14.52
C ALA A 124 19.50 -30.98 -13.54
N LEU A 125 20.72 -30.85 -14.07
CA LEU A 125 21.91 -30.47 -13.31
C LEU A 125 21.79 -29.04 -12.80
N GLY A 126 21.35 -28.11 -13.68
CA GLY A 126 21.07 -26.72 -13.32
C GLY A 126 20.12 -26.61 -12.14
N ALA A 127 19.00 -27.33 -12.18
CA ALA A 127 17.99 -27.30 -11.12
C ALA A 127 18.48 -27.89 -9.80
N GLN A 128 19.31 -28.94 -9.82
CA GLN A 128 19.88 -29.53 -8.60
C GLN A 128 20.85 -28.57 -7.90
N LEU A 129 21.72 -27.94 -8.69
CA LEU A 129 22.68 -26.96 -8.18
C LEU A 129 21.98 -25.69 -7.71
N ALA A 130 20.97 -25.21 -8.44
CA ALA A 130 20.20 -24.05 -8.07
C ALA A 130 19.48 -24.24 -6.71
N ARG A 131 18.87 -25.40 -6.48
CA ARG A 131 18.28 -25.75 -5.18
C ARG A 131 19.32 -25.71 -4.05
N THR A 132 20.44 -26.39 -4.24
CA THR A 132 21.52 -26.45 -3.24
C THR A 132 22.08 -25.06 -2.92
N ALA A 133 22.27 -24.22 -3.95
CA ALA A 133 22.74 -22.85 -3.79
C ALA A 133 21.69 -21.96 -3.10
N SER A 134 20.40 -22.14 -3.40
CA SER A 134 19.29 -21.41 -2.76
C SER A 134 19.24 -21.68 -1.25
N ASP A 135 19.27 -22.95 -0.84
CA ASP A 135 19.24 -23.34 0.58
C ASP A 135 20.42 -22.72 1.36
N ARG A 136 21.62 -22.78 0.77
CA ARG A 136 22.83 -22.18 1.37
C ARG A 136 22.75 -20.65 1.43
N LEU A 137 22.15 -20.00 0.43
CA LEU A 137 21.95 -18.55 0.42
C LEU A 137 20.99 -18.11 1.53
N LEU A 138 19.87 -18.83 1.71
CA LEU A 138 18.91 -18.56 2.78
C LEU A 138 19.56 -18.74 4.16
N ALA A 139 20.35 -19.80 4.37
CA ALA A 139 21.10 -20.00 5.61
C ALA A 139 22.10 -18.86 5.88
N THR A 140 22.79 -18.37 4.84
CA THR A 140 23.73 -17.24 4.95
C THR A 140 23.01 -15.95 5.35
N ARG A 141 21.85 -15.67 4.74
CA ARG A 141 21.02 -14.50 5.08
C ARG A 141 20.47 -14.58 6.49
N LEU A 142 19.96 -15.74 6.88
CA LEU A 142 19.46 -15.98 8.24
C LEU A 142 20.55 -15.69 9.27
N ARG A 143 21.77 -16.21 9.07
CA ARG A 143 22.90 -15.96 9.98
C ARG A 143 23.19 -14.47 10.14
N ARG A 144 23.18 -13.70 9.05
CA ARG A 144 23.34 -12.24 9.08
C ARG A 144 22.23 -11.56 9.87
N HIS A 145 20.97 -11.89 9.61
CA HIS A 145 19.84 -11.29 10.34
C HIS A 145 19.85 -11.66 11.83
N LEU A 146 20.26 -12.88 12.18
CA LEU A 146 20.46 -13.24 13.58
C LEU A 146 21.61 -12.46 14.21
N ALA A 147 22.70 -12.21 13.49
CA ALA A 147 23.79 -11.36 13.98
C ALA A 147 23.35 -9.89 14.17
N GLU A 148 22.46 -9.37 13.32
CA GLU A 148 21.87 -8.03 13.47
C GLU A 148 20.92 -7.96 14.69
N LEU A 149 20.06 -8.97 14.87
CA LEU A 149 19.14 -9.06 16.00
C LEU A 149 19.86 -9.31 17.34
N PHE A 150 20.96 -10.06 17.30
CA PHE A 150 21.75 -10.47 18.46
C PHE A 150 23.22 -10.07 18.27
N ALA A 151 23.49 -8.76 18.25
CA ALA A 151 24.81 -8.20 17.93
C ALA A 151 25.97 -8.72 18.81
N ASP A 152 25.68 -9.15 20.05
CA ASP A 152 26.68 -9.68 20.99
C ASP A 152 26.80 -11.22 20.94
N ALA A 153 26.14 -11.89 19.99
CA ALA A 153 26.09 -13.35 19.94
C ALA A 153 27.35 -14.01 19.38
N ASP A 154 27.74 -15.13 19.99
CA ASP A 154 28.88 -15.91 19.50
C ASP A 154 28.56 -16.59 18.16
N VAL A 155 29.55 -16.64 17.28
CA VAL A 155 29.42 -17.21 15.93
C VAL A 155 29.01 -18.68 16.01
N THR A 156 29.51 -19.43 16.98
CA THR A 156 29.18 -20.85 17.20
C THR A 156 27.72 -21.03 17.59
N GLU A 157 27.19 -20.14 18.43
CA GLU A 157 25.81 -20.19 18.90
C GLU A 157 24.81 -19.80 17.80
N LEU A 158 25.18 -18.80 16.99
CA LEU A 158 24.42 -18.43 15.78
C LEU A 158 24.41 -19.58 14.76
N ALA A 159 25.56 -20.23 14.51
CA ALA A 159 25.66 -21.38 13.63
C ALA A 159 24.79 -22.55 14.09
N ALA A 160 24.85 -22.90 15.38
CA ALA A 160 24.01 -23.93 15.97
C ALA A 160 22.51 -23.58 15.93
N THR A 161 22.15 -22.29 15.92
CA THR A 161 20.76 -21.85 15.75
C THR A 161 20.30 -22.02 14.31
N VAL A 162 21.12 -21.66 13.33
CA VAL A 162 20.83 -21.85 11.91
C VAL A 162 20.64 -23.34 11.58
N GLU A 163 21.51 -24.21 12.09
CA GLU A 163 21.39 -25.68 11.89
C GLU A 163 20.12 -26.29 12.49
N ARG A 164 19.58 -25.69 13.57
CA ARG A 164 18.34 -26.14 14.23
C ARG A 164 17.09 -25.45 13.70
N SER A 165 17.22 -24.64 12.65
CA SER A 165 16.11 -23.91 12.05
C SER A 165 15.64 -24.58 10.77
N ASP A 166 14.32 -24.58 10.56
CA ASP A 166 13.71 -25.04 9.31
C ASP A 166 13.33 -23.83 8.45
N ILE A 167 13.62 -23.88 7.15
CA ILE A 167 13.12 -22.88 6.21
C ILE A 167 11.67 -23.23 5.83
N VAL A 168 10.76 -22.30 6.08
CA VAL A 168 9.35 -22.35 5.71
C VAL A 168 9.13 -21.37 4.57
N THR A 169 8.75 -21.89 3.41
CA THR A 169 8.36 -21.07 2.27
C THR A 169 6.84 -20.95 2.24
N VAL A 170 6.34 -19.73 2.29
CA VAL A 170 4.91 -19.43 2.15
C VAL A 170 4.66 -18.70 0.84
N ALA A 171 3.71 -19.21 0.07
CA ALA A 171 3.22 -18.55 -1.12
C ALA A 171 2.45 -17.28 -0.72
N PRO A 172 2.38 -16.28 -1.62
CA PRO A 172 1.56 -15.11 -1.36
C PRO A 172 0.12 -15.51 -0.97
N GLY A 173 -0.37 -15.02 0.19
CA GLY A 173 -1.74 -15.23 0.68
C GLY A 173 -1.91 -16.49 1.52
N GLU A 174 -0.88 -17.34 1.55
CA GLU A 174 -0.82 -18.49 2.43
C GLU A 174 -0.72 -18.05 3.89
N VAL A 175 -1.49 -18.71 4.75
CA VAL A 175 -1.50 -18.47 6.19
C VAL A 175 -0.31 -19.19 6.80
N LEU A 176 0.57 -18.45 7.48
CA LEU A 176 1.68 -19.01 8.26
C LEU A 176 1.17 -19.65 9.56
N PHE A 177 0.31 -18.94 10.30
CA PHE A 177 -0.43 -19.43 11.47
C PHE A 177 -1.66 -18.56 11.72
N SER A 178 -2.65 -19.09 12.42
CA SER A 178 -3.91 -18.42 12.75
C SER A 178 -3.95 -17.92 14.20
N GLU A 179 -4.76 -16.89 14.44
CA GLU A 179 -5.10 -16.45 15.79
C GLU A 179 -5.73 -17.61 16.57
N GLY A 180 -5.23 -17.82 17.80
CA GLY A 180 -5.67 -18.91 18.69
C GLY A 180 -4.89 -20.22 18.53
N ASP A 181 -4.03 -20.36 17.51
CA ASP A 181 -3.17 -21.54 17.37
C ASP A 181 -2.18 -21.65 18.55
N GLU A 182 -1.72 -22.87 18.86
CA GLU A 182 -0.65 -23.05 19.83
C GLU A 182 0.68 -22.47 19.32
N SER A 183 1.50 -21.97 20.24
CA SER A 183 2.77 -21.31 19.92
C SER A 183 3.95 -22.16 20.35
N ASP A 184 4.66 -22.77 19.39
CA ASP A 184 5.81 -23.65 19.62
C ASP A 184 7.13 -23.15 18.99
N ALA A 185 7.06 -22.05 18.23
CA ALA A 185 8.19 -21.45 17.52
C ALA A 185 7.97 -19.96 17.25
N ALA A 186 9.07 -19.24 17.03
CA ALA A 186 9.09 -17.91 16.43
C ALA A 186 9.65 -18.02 15.01
N TYR A 187 9.45 -16.99 14.20
CA TYR A 187 9.92 -16.97 12.81
C TYR A 187 10.72 -15.70 12.55
N VAL A 188 11.84 -15.83 11.83
CA VAL A 188 12.57 -14.70 11.26
C VAL A 188 12.28 -14.65 9.77
N VAL A 189 11.87 -13.50 9.25
CA VAL A 189 11.65 -13.33 7.81
C VAL A 189 13.03 -13.23 7.13
N VAL A 190 13.43 -14.25 6.38
CA VAL A 190 14.73 -14.31 5.68
C VAL A 190 14.66 -13.55 4.35
N SER A 191 13.52 -13.66 3.67
CA SER A 191 13.15 -12.83 2.52
C SER A 191 11.63 -12.76 2.38
N GLY A 192 11.14 -11.71 1.73
CA GLY A 192 9.71 -11.47 1.54
C GLY A 192 9.12 -10.55 2.59
N ARG A 193 7.82 -10.70 2.87
CA ARG A 193 7.03 -9.84 3.76
C ARG A 193 5.75 -10.56 4.18
N VAL A 194 5.41 -10.49 5.46
CA VAL A 194 4.18 -11.07 6.02
C VAL A 194 3.32 -10.01 6.69
N ARG A 195 2.01 -10.24 6.75
CA ARG A 195 0.99 -9.39 7.38
C ARG A 195 0.39 -10.05 8.59
N VAL A 196 0.06 -9.24 9.57
CA VAL A 196 -0.62 -9.61 10.81
C VAL A 196 -2.06 -9.12 10.72
N LEU A 197 -3.01 -10.04 10.84
CA LEU A 197 -4.46 -9.81 10.79
C LEU A 197 -5.06 -10.11 12.16
N GLN A 198 -5.97 -9.26 12.62
CA GLN A 198 -6.71 -9.45 13.88
C GLN A 198 -8.22 -9.47 13.60
N ARG A 199 -8.96 -10.37 14.26
CA ARG A 199 -10.43 -10.39 14.11
C ARG A 199 -11.11 -9.31 14.96
N ASP A 200 -12.23 -8.78 14.47
CA ASP A 200 -13.11 -7.93 15.28
C ASP A 200 -13.82 -8.76 16.35
N ARG A 201 -14.46 -8.05 17.30
CA ARG A 201 -15.40 -8.61 18.28
C ARG A 201 -16.55 -9.41 17.66
N ASP A 202 -16.86 -9.16 16.39
CA ASP A 202 -17.92 -9.84 15.63
C ASP A 202 -17.43 -11.07 14.86
N GLY A 203 -16.13 -11.42 14.95
CA GLY A 203 -15.54 -12.60 14.32
C GLY A 203 -15.16 -12.44 12.85
N SER A 204 -15.48 -11.30 12.24
CA SER A 204 -14.99 -10.90 10.91
C SER A 204 -13.49 -10.55 10.97
N ILE A 205 -12.72 -10.95 9.96
CA ILE A 205 -11.33 -10.49 9.81
C ILE A 205 -11.37 -8.97 9.62
N VAL A 206 -10.73 -8.23 10.51
CA VAL A 206 -10.59 -6.77 10.40
C VAL A 206 -9.21 -6.50 9.85
N GLU A 207 -9.18 -5.46 9.02
CA GLU A 207 -8.04 -4.76 8.43
C GLU A 207 -6.67 -5.07 9.09
N PRO A 208 -5.62 -5.29 8.28
CA PRO A 208 -4.32 -5.72 8.78
C PRO A 208 -3.77 -4.73 9.83
N VAL A 209 -3.26 -5.25 10.93
CA VAL A 209 -2.78 -4.50 12.11
C VAL A 209 -1.26 -4.33 12.12
N GLY A 210 -0.54 -4.98 11.21
CA GLY A 210 0.92 -4.96 11.17
C GLY A 210 1.48 -5.67 9.95
N GLU A 211 2.70 -5.31 9.58
CA GLU A 211 3.56 -6.05 8.64
C GLU A 211 4.87 -6.37 9.31
N VAL A 212 5.51 -7.44 8.83
CA VAL A 212 6.83 -7.88 9.25
C VAL A 212 7.66 -8.12 8.00
N GLY A 213 8.76 -7.38 7.89
CA GLY A 213 9.68 -7.40 6.76
C GLY A 213 10.92 -8.26 7.02
N THR A 214 11.81 -8.34 6.03
CA THR A 214 13.08 -9.06 6.11
C THR A 214 13.90 -8.67 7.34
N GLY A 215 14.48 -9.66 8.01
CA GLY A 215 15.29 -9.51 9.23
C GLY A 215 14.48 -9.43 10.52
N GLU A 216 13.16 -9.29 10.45
CA GLU A 216 12.33 -9.11 11.64
C GLU A 216 11.76 -10.43 12.19
N LEU A 217 11.47 -10.42 13.48
CA LEU A 217 10.89 -11.54 14.22
C LEU A 217 9.35 -11.46 14.25
N ILE A 218 8.68 -12.60 14.09
CA ILE A 218 7.22 -12.74 14.23
C ILE A 218 6.84 -14.00 15.03
N GLY A 219 5.77 -13.89 15.81
CA GLY A 219 5.26 -14.97 16.66
C GLY A 219 5.90 -15.04 18.05
N GLU A 220 6.83 -14.13 18.33
CA GLU A 220 7.57 -13.96 19.58
C GLU A 220 6.67 -13.60 20.76
N HIS A 221 5.64 -12.80 20.53
CA HIS A 221 4.70 -12.38 21.58
C HIS A 221 4.06 -13.60 22.28
N ALA A 222 3.57 -14.55 21.50
CA ALA A 222 2.90 -15.73 22.03
C ALA A 222 3.86 -16.64 22.83
N LEU A 223 5.15 -16.68 22.48
CA LEU A 223 6.16 -17.40 23.26
C LEU A 223 6.49 -16.66 24.56
N LEU A 224 6.71 -15.35 24.52
CA LEU A 224 7.05 -14.54 25.68
C LEU A 224 5.93 -14.48 26.72
N ALA A 225 4.68 -14.46 26.25
CA ALA A 225 3.49 -14.43 27.10
C ALA A 225 3.02 -15.83 27.54
N ASP A 226 3.64 -16.90 27.05
CA ASP A 226 3.18 -18.29 27.16
C ASP A 226 1.67 -18.43 26.88
N ALA A 227 1.26 -17.91 25.73
CA ALA A 227 -0.13 -17.80 25.30
C ALA A 227 -0.32 -18.34 23.88
N PRO A 228 -1.57 -18.62 23.45
CA PRO A 228 -1.87 -18.88 22.04
C PRO A 228 -1.49 -17.69 21.14
N ARG A 229 -1.40 -17.94 19.82
CA ARG A 229 -1.16 -16.88 18.82
C ARG A 229 -2.20 -15.76 18.97
N SER A 230 -1.72 -14.52 19.08
CA SER A 230 -2.56 -13.34 19.31
C SER A 230 -3.14 -12.73 18.03
N ALA A 231 -2.71 -13.22 16.86
CA ALA A 231 -3.15 -12.76 15.55
C ALA A 231 -2.91 -13.83 14.48
N THR A 232 -3.58 -13.69 13.35
CA THR A 232 -3.35 -14.51 12.15
C THR A 232 -2.25 -13.88 11.31
N VAL A 233 -1.28 -14.66 10.84
CA VAL A 233 -0.20 -14.17 9.97
C VAL A 233 -0.31 -14.79 8.59
N VAL A 234 -0.25 -13.95 7.57
CA VAL A 234 -0.39 -14.32 6.15
C VAL A 234 0.76 -13.74 5.34
N ALA A 235 1.20 -14.43 4.30
CA ALA A 235 2.23 -13.91 3.41
C ALA A 235 1.66 -12.74 2.57
N ALA A 236 2.29 -11.57 2.62
CA ALA A 236 1.93 -10.43 1.76
C ALA A 236 2.43 -10.65 0.33
N ARG A 237 3.61 -11.26 0.23
CA ARG A 237 4.25 -11.74 -1.00
C ARG A 237 4.99 -13.04 -0.68
N ARG A 238 5.58 -13.69 -1.69
CA ARG A 238 6.34 -14.93 -1.48
C ARG A 238 7.42 -14.69 -0.43
N SER A 239 7.41 -15.48 0.64
CA SER A 239 8.28 -15.26 1.78
C SER A 239 8.96 -16.55 2.21
N HIS A 240 10.24 -16.44 2.57
CA HIS A 240 11.02 -17.50 3.19
C HIS A 240 11.25 -17.11 4.64
N LEU A 241 10.78 -17.94 5.57
CA LEU A 241 10.90 -17.69 7.00
C LEU A 241 11.71 -18.80 7.64
N ALA A 242 12.63 -18.44 8.53
CA ALA A 242 13.31 -19.41 9.37
C ALA A 242 12.49 -19.66 10.63
N ARG A 243 11.99 -20.89 10.79
CA ARG A 243 11.30 -21.34 11.99
C ARG A 243 12.32 -21.63 13.08
N LEU A 244 12.30 -20.85 14.14
CA LEU A 244 13.11 -21.01 15.34
C LEU A 244 12.29 -21.72 16.42
N PRO A 245 12.63 -22.97 16.79
CA PRO A 245 11.95 -23.68 17.87
C PRO A 245 11.99 -22.87 19.17
N ARG A 246 10.93 -22.99 20.00
CA ARG A 246 10.81 -22.30 21.31
C ARG A 246 12.09 -22.38 22.13
N SER A 247 12.67 -23.58 22.26
CA SER A 247 13.91 -23.79 23.01
C SER A 247 15.10 -22.97 22.50
N SER A 248 15.21 -22.80 21.18
CA SER A 248 16.32 -22.07 20.55
C SER A 248 16.17 -20.57 20.77
N ILE A 249 14.97 -20.03 20.55
CA ILE A 249 14.72 -18.59 20.71
C ILE A 249 14.71 -18.15 22.18
N GLU A 250 14.18 -18.96 23.09
CA GLU A 250 14.24 -18.68 24.54
C GLU A 250 15.69 -18.65 25.04
N THR A 251 16.52 -19.59 24.58
CA THR A 251 17.95 -19.61 24.93
C THR A 251 18.63 -18.33 24.49
N LEU A 252 18.42 -17.90 23.24
CA LEU A 252 18.99 -16.65 22.71
C LEU A 252 18.47 -15.41 23.46
N LEU A 253 17.16 -15.29 23.69
CA LEU A 253 16.59 -14.13 24.38
C LEU A 253 17.05 -14.01 25.83
N LEU A 254 17.28 -15.15 26.52
CA LEU A 254 17.82 -15.18 27.88
C LEU A 254 19.33 -14.89 27.92
N ALA A 255 20.08 -15.32 26.90
CA ALA A 255 21.50 -15.03 26.76
C ALA A 255 21.77 -13.55 26.41
N TYR A 256 20.84 -12.90 25.69
CA TYR A 256 20.96 -11.52 25.22
C TYR A 256 19.81 -10.61 25.69
N PRO A 257 19.81 -10.15 26.96
CA PRO A 257 18.72 -9.37 27.54
C PRO A 257 18.45 -8.01 26.86
N ALA A 258 19.46 -7.43 26.20
CA ALA A 258 19.30 -6.18 25.46
C ALA A 258 18.33 -6.36 24.28
N THR A 259 18.47 -7.45 23.52
CA THR A 259 17.55 -7.82 22.43
C THR A 259 16.15 -8.10 22.97
N LEU A 260 16.02 -8.82 24.09
CA LEU A 260 14.73 -9.05 24.73
C LEU A 260 14.03 -7.72 25.09
N LEU A 261 14.75 -6.75 25.64
CA LEU A 261 14.19 -5.44 25.96
C LEU A 261 13.77 -4.67 24.70
N ALA A 262 14.53 -4.76 23.61
CA ALA A 262 14.18 -4.16 22.32
C ALA A 262 12.88 -4.76 21.76
N VAL A 263 12.74 -6.09 21.79
CA VAL A 263 11.51 -6.81 21.40
C VAL A 263 10.32 -6.36 22.26
N VAL A 264 10.48 -6.30 23.59
CA VAL A 264 9.40 -5.88 24.50
C VAL A 264 8.99 -4.43 24.23
N ARG A 265 9.94 -3.50 24.05
CA ARG A 265 9.64 -2.10 23.71
C ARG A 265 8.87 -2.00 22.39
N ARG A 266 9.24 -2.78 21.38
CA ARG A 266 8.54 -2.84 20.09
C ARG A 266 7.11 -3.36 20.24
N LEU A 267 6.89 -4.37 21.08
CA LEU A 267 5.56 -4.90 21.39
C LEU A 267 4.68 -3.87 22.10
N VAL A 268 5.24 -3.07 23.00
CA VAL A 268 4.52 -1.99 23.70
C VAL A 268 4.21 -0.83 22.75
N ALA A 269 5.16 -0.41 21.92
CA ALA A 269 4.94 0.64 20.90
C ALA A 269 3.81 0.27 19.92
N ARG A 270 3.70 -1.02 19.56
CA ARG A 270 2.61 -1.58 18.76
C ARG A 270 1.22 -1.53 19.43
N GLN A 271 1.09 -1.10 20.69
CA GLN A 271 -0.22 -0.90 21.33
C GLN A 271 -0.65 0.56 21.45
N GLU A 272 0.27 1.53 21.41
CA GLU A 272 -0.03 2.93 21.76
C GLU A 272 -0.19 3.86 20.52
N ASP A 273 0.51 3.62 19.40
CA ASP A 273 0.50 4.50 18.20
C ASP A 273 0.24 3.75 16.85
N ALA A 274 -0.24 2.51 16.94
CA ALA A 274 -0.01 1.45 15.97
C ALA A 274 -0.73 1.51 14.61
N ARG A 275 -1.64 2.46 14.35
CA ARG A 275 -2.38 2.51 13.07
C ARG A 275 -1.79 3.50 12.07
N HIS A 276 -1.48 4.72 12.51
CA HIS A 276 -1.03 5.78 11.61
C HIS A 276 0.42 5.59 11.14
N GLU A 277 1.31 5.18 12.05
CA GLU A 277 2.71 4.90 11.70
C GLU A 277 2.82 3.59 10.89
N TYR A 278 1.93 2.63 11.15
CA TYR A 278 1.81 1.39 10.37
C TYR A 278 1.40 1.64 8.92
N ASP A 279 0.36 2.45 8.66
CA ASP A 279 -0.10 2.72 7.30
C ASP A 279 0.92 3.52 6.48
N ARG A 280 1.74 4.36 7.14
CA ARG A 280 2.88 5.04 6.51
C ARG A 280 4.05 4.08 6.27
N ALA A 281 4.46 3.30 7.26
CA ALA A 281 5.56 2.33 7.15
C ALA A 281 5.25 1.20 6.15
N ARG A 282 3.97 0.86 5.93
CA ARG A 282 3.50 -0.03 4.85
C ARG A 282 3.92 0.44 3.46
N MET A 283 4.18 1.75 3.30
CA MET A 283 4.49 2.37 2.02
C MET A 283 5.95 2.80 1.88
N ASP A 284 6.77 2.53 2.90
CA ASP A 284 8.21 2.70 2.87
C ASP A 284 8.87 1.35 2.50
N ASN A 285 9.76 1.36 1.51
CA ASN A 285 10.39 0.18 0.88
C ASN A 285 9.38 -0.76 0.19
N ALA A 286 8.52 -0.18 -0.66
CA ALA A 286 7.52 -0.91 -1.43
C ALA A 286 8.02 -1.26 -2.84
N ALA A 287 7.55 -2.39 -3.38
CA ALA A 287 7.67 -2.73 -4.78
C ALA A 287 6.33 -2.50 -5.49
N ILE A 288 6.35 -1.85 -6.64
CA ILE A 288 5.14 -1.55 -7.43
C ILE A 288 5.31 -2.14 -8.82
N ALA A 289 4.39 -3.01 -9.22
CA ALA A 289 4.31 -3.50 -10.58
C ALA A 289 3.52 -2.49 -11.43
N VAL A 290 4.10 -2.06 -12.54
CA VAL A 290 3.42 -1.27 -13.56
C VAL A 290 3.17 -2.19 -14.75
N VAL A 291 1.90 -2.49 -14.99
CA VAL A 291 1.46 -3.49 -15.96
C VAL A 291 0.67 -2.79 -17.07
N PRO A 292 1.23 -2.67 -18.29
CA PRO A 292 0.48 -2.16 -19.44
C PRO A 292 -0.62 -3.14 -19.82
N THR A 293 -1.82 -2.66 -20.15
CA THR A 293 -2.93 -3.53 -20.58
C THR A 293 -2.78 -4.05 -22.01
N ALA A 294 -1.99 -3.36 -22.84
CA ALA A 294 -1.69 -3.73 -24.22
C ALA A 294 -0.30 -3.20 -24.65
N PRO A 295 0.34 -3.79 -25.68
CA PRO A 295 1.66 -3.36 -26.18
C PRO A 295 1.72 -1.90 -26.66
N GLU A 296 0.60 -1.35 -27.11
CA GLU A 296 0.51 0.04 -27.59
C GLU A 296 0.46 1.06 -26.45
N VAL A 297 0.20 0.63 -25.21
CA VAL A 297 0.12 1.52 -24.05
C VAL A 297 1.52 1.97 -23.64
N ALA A 298 1.78 3.27 -23.78
CA ALA A 298 3.04 3.89 -23.44
C ALA A 298 3.24 4.01 -21.91
N ALA A 299 3.56 2.90 -21.24
CA ALA A 299 3.85 2.89 -19.80
C ALA A 299 5.21 3.53 -19.48
N THR A 300 6.24 3.35 -20.31
CA THR A 300 7.60 3.81 -20.01
C THR A 300 7.70 5.33 -19.75
N PRO A 301 7.11 6.23 -20.57
CA PRO A 301 7.15 7.66 -20.29
C PRO A 301 6.43 8.04 -18.99
N LEU A 302 5.32 7.38 -18.68
CA LEU A 302 4.57 7.58 -17.43
C LEU A 302 5.43 7.19 -16.22
N VAL A 303 6.08 6.02 -16.28
CA VAL A 303 6.92 5.51 -15.20
C VAL A 303 8.17 6.39 -15.00
N ALA A 304 8.77 6.87 -16.08
CA ALA A 304 9.90 7.81 -16.01
C ALA A 304 9.49 9.12 -15.31
N ALA A 305 8.35 9.71 -15.71
CA ALA A 305 7.84 10.93 -15.07
C ALA A 305 7.51 10.70 -13.59
N LEU A 306 6.93 9.55 -13.24
CA LEU A 306 6.65 9.16 -11.86
C LEU A 306 7.95 9.03 -11.04
N ALA A 307 8.95 8.34 -11.59
CA ALA A 307 10.26 8.17 -10.95
C ALA A 307 10.96 9.51 -10.71
N ASP A 308 10.91 10.44 -11.66
CA ASP A 308 11.49 11.78 -11.51
C ASP A 308 10.85 12.59 -10.37
N VAL A 309 9.54 12.43 -10.15
CA VAL A 309 8.85 13.08 -9.02
C VAL A 309 9.23 12.41 -7.71
N LEU A 310 9.23 11.07 -7.66
CA LEU A 310 9.56 10.31 -6.45
C LEU A 310 11.01 10.54 -6.00
N ALA A 311 11.93 10.70 -6.95
CA ALA A 311 13.34 10.99 -6.72
C ALA A 311 13.59 12.31 -5.95
N ARG A 312 12.59 13.21 -5.88
CA ARG A 312 12.68 14.46 -5.12
C ARG A 312 12.58 14.24 -3.61
N THR A 313 11.93 13.15 -3.18
CA THR A 313 11.58 12.87 -1.78
C THR A 313 12.19 11.59 -1.23
N GLY A 314 12.82 10.77 -2.07
CA GLY A 314 13.45 9.50 -1.69
C GLY A 314 14.15 8.85 -2.88
N SER A 315 14.69 7.65 -2.69
CA SER A 315 15.30 6.83 -3.74
C SER A 315 14.24 5.99 -4.46
N ALA A 316 14.06 6.23 -5.75
CA ALA A 316 13.17 5.44 -6.60
C ALA A 316 13.95 4.85 -7.77
N ARG A 317 13.75 3.55 -8.04
CA ARG A 317 14.42 2.86 -9.16
C ARG A 317 13.40 2.19 -10.06
N VAL A 318 13.56 2.40 -11.37
CA VAL A 318 12.76 1.75 -12.40
C VAL A 318 13.55 0.56 -12.94
N VAL A 319 12.90 -0.59 -13.08
CA VAL A 319 13.50 -1.83 -13.59
C VAL A 319 12.52 -2.50 -14.56
N ALA A 320 12.98 -2.72 -15.78
CA ALA A 320 12.33 -3.58 -16.78
C ALA A 320 13.17 -4.86 -17.02
N ALA A 321 12.62 -5.80 -17.79
CA ALA A 321 13.31 -7.05 -18.14
C ALA A 321 14.72 -6.83 -18.72
N ALA A 322 14.86 -5.85 -19.63
CA ALA A 322 16.13 -5.53 -20.26
C ALA A 322 17.19 -4.99 -19.26
N ASP A 323 16.76 -4.29 -18.21
CA ASP A 323 17.66 -3.79 -17.18
C ASP A 323 18.20 -4.94 -16.33
N VAL A 324 17.37 -5.95 -16.06
CA VAL A 324 17.77 -7.18 -15.36
C VAL A 324 18.77 -7.97 -16.20
N ASP A 325 18.48 -8.20 -17.48
CA ASP A 325 19.38 -8.93 -18.38
C ASP A 325 20.76 -8.24 -18.48
N ALA A 326 20.76 -6.90 -18.59
CA ALA A 326 21.98 -6.12 -18.63
C ALA A 326 22.76 -6.15 -17.31
N ALA A 327 22.07 -6.09 -16.16
CA ALA A 327 22.71 -6.11 -14.85
C ALA A 327 23.26 -7.49 -14.48
N VAL A 328 22.56 -8.55 -14.87
CA VAL A 328 22.94 -9.95 -14.65
C VAL A 328 24.01 -10.41 -15.66
N GLY A 329 24.09 -9.75 -16.82
CA GLY A 329 25.02 -10.10 -17.90
C GLY A 329 24.62 -11.36 -18.67
N LEU A 330 23.33 -11.69 -18.69
CA LEU A 330 22.76 -12.86 -19.37
C LEU A 330 21.50 -12.44 -20.11
N GLU A 331 21.46 -12.67 -21.43
CA GLU A 331 20.29 -12.38 -22.27
C GLU A 331 19.13 -13.32 -21.93
N GLY A 332 17.93 -12.76 -21.70
CA GLY A 332 16.75 -13.53 -21.36
C GLY A 332 16.69 -14.00 -19.90
N ALA A 333 17.63 -13.61 -19.04
CA ALA A 333 17.63 -13.99 -17.63
C ALA A 333 16.37 -13.55 -16.89
N ALA A 334 15.81 -12.38 -17.20
CA ALA A 334 14.55 -11.89 -16.65
C ALA A 334 13.38 -12.87 -16.88
N GLN A 335 13.46 -13.67 -17.94
CA GLN A 335 12.45 -14.67 -18.31
C GLN A 335 12.73 -16.06 -17.73
N ALA A 336 13.79 -16.23 -16.93
CA ALA A 336 14.12 -17.51 -16.33
C ALA A 336 12.97 -18.03 -15.44
N HIS A 337 12.63 -19.30 -15.64
CA HIS A 337 11.60 -19.99 -14.86
C HIS A 337 12.14 -20.52 -13.54
N ARG A 338 11.23 -20.97 -12.67
CA ARG A 338 11.59 -21.47 -11.36
C ARG A 338 12.52 -22.68 -11.42
N GLY A 339 13.60 -22.61 -10.65
CA GLY A 339 14.60 -23.66 -10.56
C GLY A 339 15.65 -23.62 -11.66
N GLU A 340 15.61 -22.65 -12.57
CA GLU A 340 16.72 -22.42 -13.51
C GLU A 340 17.87 -21.68 -12.82
N ALA A 341 19.10 -21.92 -13.27
CA ALA A 341 20.28 -21.28 -12.69
C ALA A 341 20.24 -19.74 -12.78
N ALA A 342 19.72 -19.22 -13.89
CA ALA A 342 19.59 -17.78 -14.13
C ALA A 342 18.64 -17.09 -13.14
N GLU A 343 17.63 -17.81 -12.62
CA GLU A 343 16.69 -17.26 -11.63
C GLU A 343 17.42 -16.77 -10.37
N LEU A 344 18.43 -17.49 -9.88
CA LEU A 344 19.17 -17.09 -8.69
C LEU A 344 19.87 -15.74 -8.84
N ARG A 345 20.34 -15.42 -10.06
CA ARG A 345 20.96 -14.11 -10.34
C ARG A 345 19.93 -13.00 -10.33
N VAL A 346 18.78 -13.24 -10.96
CA VAL A 346 17.67 -12.30 -11.00
C VAL A 346 17.16 -12.03 -9.59
N GLU A 347 16.89 -13.07 -8.80
CA GLU A 347 16.41 -12.95 -7.43
C GLU A 347 17.39 -12.19 -6.54
N ARG A 348 18.70 -12.50 -6.64
CA ARG A 348 19.73 -11.75 -5.91
C ARG A 348 19.73 -10.27 -6.30
N PHE A 349 19.74 -9.97 -7.59
CA PHE A 349 19.77 -8.60 -8.10
C PHE A 349 18.55 -7.79 -7.62
N LEU A 350 17.35 -8.38 -7.71
CA LEU A 350 16.13 -7.72 -7.23
C LEU A 350 16.14 -7.52 -5.72
N ASP A 351 16.60 -8.51 -4.94
CA ASP A 351 16.72 -8.38 -3.48
C ASP A 351 17.73 -7.29 -3.06
N GLU A 352 18.84 -7.16 -3.79
CA GLU A 352 19.83 -6.09 -3.58
C GLU A 352 19.22 -4.72 -3.87
N LEU A 353 18.48 -4.59 -4.98
CA LEU A 353 17.79 -3.34 -5.31
C LEU A 353 16.71 -2.98 -4.28
N GLU A 354 15.90 -3.94 -3.83
CA GLU A 354 14.89 -3.71 -2.80
C GLU A 354 15.51 -3.26 -1.47
N ALA A 355 16.71 -3.74 -1.14
CA ALA A 355 17.41 -3.34 0.08
C ALA A 355 18.03 -1.94 0.00
N GLU A 356 18.36 -1.46 -1.21
CA GLU A 356 19.04 -0.19 -1.45
C GLU A 356 18.09 0.97 -1.82
N THR A 357 16.81 0.69 -2.07
CA THR A 357 15.86 1.67 -2.61
C THR A 357 14.58 1.79 -1.80
N ASP A 358 14.09 3.02 -1.63
CA ASP A 358 12.85 3.31 -0.88
C ASP A 358 11.60 2.89 -1.66
N LEU A 359 11.71 2.82 -2.99
CA LEU A 359 10.62 2.43 -3.88
C LEU A 359 11.15 1.80 -5.18
N LEU A 360 10.73 0.57 -5.45
CA LEU A 360 11.07 -0.16 -6.67
C LEU A 360 9.88 -0.19 -7.64
N LEU A 361 10.06 0.37 -8.84
CA LEU A 361 9.07 0.39 -9.92
C LEU A 361 9.41 -0.70 -10.94
N LEU A 362 8.68 -1.81 -10.92
CA LEU A 362 8.86 -2.96 -11.81
C LEU A 362 7.96 -2.82 -13.03
N VAL A 363 8.54 -2.59 -14.21
CA VAL A 363 7.79 -2.47 -15.47
C VAL A 363 7.61 -3.85 -16.08
N ALA A 364 6.37 -4.36 -16.06
CA ALA A 364 6.03 -5.65 -16.63
C ALA A 364 5.91 -5.60 -18.16
N ASP A 365 6.10 -6.75 -18.79
CA ASP A 365 5.75 -6.93 -20.20
C ASP A 365 4.21 -6.82 -20.37
N PRO A 366 3.72 -6.31 -21.51
CA PRO A 366 2.28 -6.24 -21.81
C PRO A 366 1.64 -7.63 -22.02
N GLU A 367 2.47 -8.63 -22.30
CA GLU A 367 2.06 -10.03 -22.44
C GLU A 367 2.40 -10.82 -21.17
N ARG A 368 1.72 -11.95 -20.99
CA ARG A 368 2.04 -12.87 -19.89
C ARG A 368 3.37 -13.57 -20.16
N THR A 369 4.42 -13.07 -19.52
CA THR A 369 5.79 -13.60 -19.50
C THR A 369 6.21 -13.99 -18.08
N ALA A 370 7.31 -14.73 -17.92
CA ALA A 370 7.85 -15.06 -16.60
C ALA A 370 8.26 -13.77 -15.84
N TRP A 371 8.76 -12.77 -16.55
CA TRP A 371 9.04 -11.44 -15.97
C TRP A 371 7.77 -10.74 -15.47
N SER A 372 6.69 -10.71 -16.27
CA SER A 372 5.43 -10.07 -15.87
C SER A 372 4.82 -10.72 -14.62
N GLU A 373 4.87 -12.05 -14.51
CA GLU A 373 4.44 -12.79 -13.32
C GLU A 373 5.33 -12.47 -12.13
N ARG A 374 6.65 -12.39 -12.33
CA ARG A 374 7.62 -12.02 -11.30
C ARG A 374 7.35 -10.62 -10.76
N CYS A 375 7.06 -9.64 -11.62
CA CYS A 375 6.68 -8.28 -11.22
C CYS A 375 5.47 -8.28 -10.29
N ILE A 376 4.38 -8.97 -10.69
CA ILE A 376 3.13 -9.02 -9.92
C ILE A 376 3.32 -9.79 -8.60
N ASP A 377 4.02 -10.92 -8.63
CA ASP A 377 4.29 -11.74 -7.43
C ASP A 377 5.10 -10.97 -6.36
N ARG A 378 5.96 -10.03 -6.78
CA ARG A 378 6.83 -9.26 -5.88
C ARG A 378 6.22 -7.97 -5.37
N ALA A 379 5.25 -7.41 -6.08
CA ALA A 379 4.72 -6.09 -5.83
C ALA A 379 3.74 -6.05 -4.64
N ASP A 380 3.77 -4.95 -3.92
CA ASP A 380 2.81 -4.58 -2.87
C ASP A 380 1.58 -3.86 -3.46
N GLN A 381 1.78 -3.21 -4.61
CA GLN A 381 0.73 -2.57 -5.41
C GLN A 381 0.92 -2.87 -6.90
N VAL A 382 -0.20 -3.03 -7.61
CA VAL A 382 -0.21 -3.20 -9.07
C VAL A 382 -0.92 -2.00 -9.71
N LEU A 383 -0.22 -1.32 -10.61
CA LEU A 383 -0.74 -0.22 -11.42
C LEU A 383 -1.02 -0.77 -12.82
N LEU A 384 -2.29 -1.01 -13.14
CA LEU A 384 -2.72 -1.39 -14.48
C LEU A 384 -2.82 -0.14 -15.33
N VAL A 385 -1.95 0.02 -16.32
CA VAL A 385 -1.92 1.22 -17.18
C VAL A 385 -2.69 0.93 -18.45
N ALA A 386 -3.73 1.71 -18.70
CA ALA A 386 -4.55 1.64 -19.90
C ALA A 386 -4.62 2.99 -20.61
N ASP A 387 -4.70 2.95 -21.94
CA ASP A 387 -5.12 4.11 -22.73
C ASP A 387 -6.64 4.28 -22.59
N ALA A 388 -7.06 5.42 -22.03
CA ALA A 388 -8.47 5.69 -21.78
C ALA A 388 -9.32 5.76 -23.07
N ALA A 389 -8.70 6.03 -24.22
CA ALA A 389 -9.34 6.03 -25.54
C ALA A 389 -9.33 4.64 -26.22
N GLY A 390 -8.67 3.65 -25.61
CA GLY A 390 -8.55 2.29 -26.11
C GLY A 390 -9.78 1.41 -25.89
N ASP A 391 -9.62 0.12 -26.19
CA ASP A 391 -10.65 -0.88 -25.93
C ASP A 391 -10.72 -1.23 -24.44
N ALA A 392 -11.90 -1.08 -23.85
CA ALA A 392 -12.14 -1.35 -22.45
C ALA A 392 -12.23 -2.85 -22.14
N GLU A 393 -12.38 -3.73 -23.13
CA GLU A 393 -12.42 -5.17 -22.87
C GLU A 393 -11.08 -5.68 -22.33
N PRO A 394 -11.06 -6.44 -21.21
CA PRO A 394 -9.81 -6.99 -20.67
C PRO A 394 -9.15 -7.94 -21.67
N THR A 395 -7.87 -7.70 -21.96
CA THR A 395 -7.07 -8.53 -22.87
C THR A 395 -6.84 -9.93 -22.32
N SER A 396 -6.39 -10.86 -23.18
CA SER A 396 -6.06 -12.22 -22.72
C SER A 396 -4.93 -12.24 -21.68
N SER A 397 -3.97 -11.30 -21.78
CA SER A 397 -2.89 -11.11 -20.81
C SER A 397 -3.45 -10.61 -19.48
N GLU A 398 -4.30 -9.58 -19.48
CA GLU A 398 -4.98 -9.11 -18.28
C GLU A 398 -5.78 -10.24 -17.62
N ARG A 399 -6.57 -11.00 -18.40
CA ARG A 399 -7.34 -12.14 -17.88
C ARG A 399 -6.48 -13.30 -17.38
N ALA A 400 -5.22 -13.39 -17.77
CA ALA A 400 -4.31 -14.42 -17.26
C ALA A 400 -3.54 -13.96 -16.02
N LEU A 401 -3.25 -12.65 -15.93
CA LEU A 401 -2.48 -12.04 -14.85
C LEU A 401 -3.37 -11.61 -13.66
N LEU A 402 -4.60 -11.12 -13.91
CA LEU A 402 -5.51 -10.63 -12.86
C LEU A 402 -6.12 -11.74 -11.98
N PRO A 403 -6.46 -12.95 -12.47
CA PRO A 403 -6.95 -14.04 -11.62
C PRO A 403 -5.91 -14.61 -10.64
N LEU A 404 -4.65 -14.15 -10.69
CA LEU A 404 -3.66 -14.39 -9.63
C LEU A 404 -4.01 -13.66 -8.31
N ARG A 405 -5.23 -13.10 -8.20
CA ARG A 405 -5.94 -12.60 -7.00
C ARG A 405 -6.04 -13.59 -5.82
N HIS A 406 -5.20 -14.61 -5.74
CA HIS A 406 -5.05 -15.49 -4.56
C HIS A 406 -4.59 -14.72 -3.30
N LEU A 407 -4.31 -13.43 -3.44
CA LEU A 407 -3.87 -12.49 -2.41
C LEU A 407 -4.96 -11.49 -2.03
N PRO A 408 -5.56 -11.55 -0.83
CA PRO A 408 -6.47 -10.52 -0.30
C PRO A 408 -5.80 -9.15 -0.02
N HIS A 409 -4.63 -8.87 -0.62
CA HIS A 409 -3.57 -8.07 -0.01
C HIS A 409 -2.80 -7.14 -0.96
N GLN A 410 -2.76 -7.39 -2.27
CA GLN A 410 -2.17 -6.45 -3.23
C GLN A 410 -3.23 -5.47 -3.70
N ARG A 411 -2.97 -4.15 -3.59
CA ARG A 411 -3.88 -3.14 -4.10
C ARG A 411 -3.70 -3.02 -5.61
N ILE A 412 -4.74 -3.31 -6.38
CA ILE A 412 -4.75 -3.17 -7.84
C ILE A 412 -5.48 -1.87 -8.20
N THR A 413 -4.76 -0.95 -8.82
CA THR A 413 -5.29 0.35 -9.26
C THR A 413 -5.26 0.44 -10.78
N LEU A 414 -6.40 0.77 -11.38
CA LEU A 414 -6.47 1.07 -12.80
C LEU A 414 -6.07 2.53 -13.06
N LEU A 415 -5.01 2.75 -13.84
CA LEU A 415 -4.58 4.05 -14.33
C LEU A 415 -5.09 4.24 -15.75
N LEU A 416 -6.03 5.16 -15.91
CA LEU A 416 -6.56 5.56 -17.22
C LEU A 416 -5.80 6.79 -17.70
N HIS A 417 -4.92 6.58 -18.67
CA HIS A 417 -4.10 7.60 -19.27
C HIS A 417 -4.84 8.26 -20.43
N HIS A 418 -5.04 9.58 -20.34
CA HIS A 418 -5.77 10.40 -21.29
C HIS A 418 -4.82 11.26 -22.12
N PRO A 419 -5.23 11.68 -23.32
CA PRO A 419 -4.58 12.76 -24.05
C PRO A 419 -4.43 14.02 -23.20
N GLY A 420 -3.37 14.80 -23.42
CA GLY A 420 -3.08 16.01 -22.63
C GLY A 420 -4.12 17.12 -22.79
N ASP A 421 -4.91 17.10 -23.87
CA ASP A 421 -5.99 18.04 -24.18
C ASP A 421 -7.38 17.52 -23.81
N ALA A 422 -7.47 16.37 -23.13
CA ALA A 422 -8.74 15.80 -22.69
C ALA A 422 -9.48 16.77 -21.75
N ASP A 423 -10.74 17.05 -22.07
CA ASP A 423 -11.60 17.93 -21.28
C ASP A 423 -12.19 17.22 -20.05
N ARG A 424 -12.44 15.92 -20.17
CA ARG A 424 -12.95 15.06 -19.11
C ARG A 424 -12.73 13.57 -19.33
N PRO A 425 -12.69 12.76 -18.26
CA PRO A 425 -12.87 11.32 -18.35
C PRO A 425 -14.29 10.98 -18.84
N ARG A 426 -14.41 9.87 -19.58
CA ARG A 426 -15.68 9.36 -20.10
C ARG A 426 -15.60 7.84 -20.21
N GLY A 427 -16.71 7.17 -19.91
CA GLY A 427 -16.84 5.73 -20.19
C GLY A 427 -16.04 4.84 -19.24
N THR A 428 -15.63 5.37 -18.09
CA THR A 428 -14.85 4.64 -17.08
C THR A 428 -15.61 3.42 -16.56
N ALA A 429 -16.94 3.47 -16.52
CA ALA A 429 -17.78 2.33 -16.14
C ALA A 429 -17.50 1.07 -16.98
N ALA A 430 -17.20 1.21 -18.27
CA ALA A 430 -16.88 0.07 -19.15
C ALA A 430 -15.55 -0.58 -18.77
N TRP A 431 -14.54 0.24 -18.42
CA TRP A 431 -13.25 -0.25 -17.93
C TRP A 431 -13.36 -1.02 -16.61
N LEU A 432 -14.29 -0.58 -15.75
CA LEU A 432 -14.49 -1.13 -14.42
C LEU A 432 -15.44 -2.33 -14.36
N ALA A 433 -16.23 -2.59 -15.42
CA ALA A 433 -17.29 -3.61 -15.40
C ALA A 433 -16.74 -5.03 -15.27
N ASP A 434 -15.70 -5.36 -16.02
CA ASP A 434 -15.10 -6.70 -16.08
C ASP A 434 -13.71 -6.77 -15.42
N ARG A 435 -13.36 -5.77 -14.61
CA ARG A 435 -12.10 -5.71 -13.85
C ARG A 435 -12.35 -5.65 -12.35
N ASP A 436 -11.70 -6.55 -11.63
CA ASP A 436 -11.70 -6.61 -10.18
C ASP A 436 -10.56 -5.76 -9.61
N VAL A 437 -10.73 -4.44 -9.74
CA VAL A 437 -9.77 -3.42 -9.27
C VAL A 437 -10.27 -2.73 -8.01
N ASP A 438 -9.35 -2.42 -7.10
CA ASP A 438 -9.68 -1.75 -5.84
C ASP A 438 -10.01 -0.27 -6.06
N ASP A 439 -9.33 0.36 -7.02
CA ASP A 439 -9.48 1.79 -7.30
C ASP A 439 -9.12 2.13 -8.75
N HIS A 440 -9.41 3.37 -9.14
CA HIS A 440 -9.01 3.91 -10.43
C HIS A 440 -8.57 5.37 -10.32
N LEU A 441 -7.62 5.77 -11.16
CA LEU A 441 -7.13 7.14 -11.27
C LEU A 441 -7.06 7.55 -12.74
N HIS A 442 -7.39 8.81 -13.01
CA HIS A 442 -7.20 9.42 -14.31
C HIS A 442 -5.92 10.24 -14.34
N LEU A 443 -5.16 10.14 -15.42
CA LEU A 443 -3.92 10.88 -15.63
C LEU A 443 -3.92 11.47 -17.03
N ARG A 444 -3.56 12.74 -17.19
CA ARG A 444 -3.38 13.39 -18.48
C ARG A 444 -1.92 13.36 -18.92
N ALA A 445 -1.68 13.08 -20.19
CA ALA A 445 -0.34 13.08 -20.76
C ALA A 445 0.35 14.45 -20.57
N GLY A 446 1.51 14.44 -19.92
CA GLY A 446 2.32 15.64 -19.67
C GLY A 446 1.82 16.55 -18.54
N HIS A 447 0.77 16.16 -17.79
CA HIS A 447 0.25 16.95 -16.69
C HIS A 447 0.99 16.66 -15.38
N THR A 448 1.92 17.54 -14.99
CA THR A 448 2.77 17.36 -13.79
C THR A 448 1.96 17.11 -12.51
N GLY A 449 0.85 17.83 -12.31
CA GLY A 449 0.02 17.68 -11.12
C GLY A 449 -0.63 16.29 -10.99
N ASP A 450 -0.90 15.61 -12.11
CA ASP A 450 -1.46 14.25 -12.10
C ASP A 450 -0.39 13.24 -11.69
N ILE A 451 0.85 13.43 -12.14
CA ILE A 451 2.00 12.61 -11.76
C ILE A 451 2.36 12.83 -10.28
N GLU A 452 2.30 14.07 -9.80
CA GLU A 452 2.52 14.38 -8.38
C GLU A 452 1.42 13.79 -7.49
N ARG A 453 0.16 13.79 -7.94
CA ARG A 453 -0.94 13.06 -7.29
C ARG A 453 -0.66 11.55 -7.27
N LEU A 454 -0.25 10.96 -8.38
CA LEU A 454 0.11 9.54 -8.45
C LEU A 454 1.26 9.21 -7.49
N ALA A 455 2.30 10.05 -7.45
CA ALA A 455 3.43 9.88 -6.53
C ALA A 455 2.98 9.90 -5.06
N ARG A 456 2.11 10.84 -4.68
CA ARG A 456 1.51 10.85 -3.33
C ARG A 456 0.66 9.60 -3.09
N TYR A 457 -0.14 9.18 -4.06
CA TYR A 457 -0.99 7.99 -3.95
C TYR A 457 -0.19 6.71 -3.70
N VAL A 458 0.84 6.45 -4.50
CA VAL A 458 1.64 5.22 -4.39
C VAL A 458 2.47 5.19 -3.10
N ARG A 459 2.80 6.36 -2.53
CA ARG A 459 3.45 6.51 -1.23
C ARG A 459 2.47 6.54 -0.06
N GLY A 460 1.16 6.41 -0.32
CA GLY A 460 0.13 6.49 0.71
C GLY A 460 0.01 7.86 1.38
N ARG A 461 0.46 8.93 0.70
CA ARG A 461 0.49 10.33 1.17
C ARG A 461 -0.56 11.21 0.48
N SER A 462 -1.62 10.63 -0.06
CA SER A 462 -2.70 11.40 -0.71
C SER A 462 -3.39 12.33 0.28
N VAL A 463 -3.70 13.55 -0.17
CA VAL A 463 -4.44 14.56 0.58
C VAL A 463 -5.93 14.49 0.24
N TRP A 464 -6.75 14.10 1.21
CA TRP A 464 -8.20 14.00 1.08
C TRP A 464 -8.92 15.16 1.74
N LEU A 465 -9.82 15.79 0.98
CA LEU A 465 -10.66 16.88 1.45
C LEU A 465 -12.05 16.36 1.85
N VAL A 466 -12.46 16.63 3.09
CA VAL A 466 -13.78 16.28 3.61
C VAL A 466 -14.67 17.50 3.65
N LEU A 467 -15.79 17.47 2.93
CA LEU A 467 -16.75 18.59 2.86
C LEU A 467 -18.06 18.23 3.56
N GLY A 468 -18.27 18.82 4.73
CA GLY A 468 -19.44 18.53 5.57
C GLY A 468 -20.75 19.19 5.10
N GLY A 469 -21.87 18.66 5.59
CA GLY A 469 -23.21 19.20 5.35
C GLY A 469 -23.56 20.41 6.23
N GLY A 470 -24.23 21.42 5.65
CA GLY A 470 -24.62 22.63 6.39
C GLY A 470 -25.52 23.61 5.63
N GLY A 471 -26.16 23.20 4.52
CA GLY A 471 -26.94 24.11 3.66
C GLY A 471 -26.09 25.27 3.13
N ALA A 472 -26.64 26.48 3.06
CA ALA A 472 -25.91 27.65 2.56
C ALA A 472 -24.61 28.00 3.31
N LYS A 473 -24.40 27.47 4.53
CA LYS A 473 -23.12 27.60 5.23
C LYS A 473 -21.98 26.85 4.53
N GLY A 474 -22.31 25.79 3.79
CA GLY A 474 -21.35 25.02 3.01
C GLY A 474 -20.62 25.84 1.94
N PHE A 475 -21.09 27.03 1.56
CA PHE A 475 -20.36 27.88 0.63
C PHE A 475 -18.99 28.33 1.16
N ALA A 476 -18.72 28.24 2.46
CA ALA A 476 -17.39 28.46 3.02
C ALA A 476 -16.35 27.45 2.52
N HIS A 477 -16.78 26.25 2.12
CA HIS A 477 -15.93 25.24 1.49
C HIS A 477 -15.20 25.78 0.25
N LEU A 478 -15.83 26.70 -0.50
CA LEU A 478 -15.21 27.32 -1.68
C LEU A 478 -14.01 28.19 -1.28
N GLY A 479 -14.14 28.91 -0.17
CA GLY A 479 -13.05 29.70 0.38
C GLY A 479 -11.90 28.86 0.88
N LEU A 480 -12.20 27.70 1.49
CA LEU A 480 -11.20 26.71 1.88
C LEU A 480 -10.44 26.19 0.66
N VAL A 481 -11.13 25.75 -0.39
CA VAL A 481 -10.49 25.24 -1.63
C VAL A 481 -9.59 26.31 -2.26
N ARG A 482 -10.04 27.58 -2.28
CA ARG A 482 -9.22 28.71 -2.71
C ARG A 482 -7.97 28.89 -1.84
N ALA A 483 -8.12 28.83 -0.52
CA ALA A 483 -6.99 28.98 0.41
C ALA A 483 -5.97 27.83 0.26
N MET A 484 -6.44 26.58 0.08
CA MET A 484 -5.58 25.42 -0.18
C MET A 484 -4.74 25.62 -1.46
N GLY A 485 -5.35 26.13 -2.52
CA GLY A 485 -4.64 26.47 -3.76
C GLY A 485 -3.57 27.56 -3.55
N GLU A 486 -3.83 28.57 -2.72
CA GLU A 486 -2.87 29.64 -2.42
C GLU A 486 -1.64 29.13 -1.63
N VAL A 487 -1.83 28.19 -0.71
CA VAL A 487 -0.73 27.60 0.08
C VAL A 487 -0.10 26.38 -0.58
N GLU A 488 -0.49 26.07 -1.82
CA GLU A 488 0.00 24.91 -2.60
C GLU A 488 -0.27 23.55 -1.92
N LEU A 489 -1.36 23.44 -1.15
CA LEU A 489 -1.81 22.17 -0.60
C LEU A 489 -2.72 21.46 -1.63
N PRO A 490 -2.31 20.29 -2.16
CA PRO A 490 -3.07 19.61 -3.20
C PRO A 490 -4.35 18.97 -2.66
N ILE A 491 -5.29 18.67 -3.56
CA ILE A 491 -6.47 17.86 -3.28
C ILE A 491 -6.38 16.63 -4.19
N ASP A 492 -6.17 15.46 -3.60
CA ASP A 492 -6.01 14.19 -4.33
C ASP A 492 -7.29 13.34 -4.31
N GLY A 493 -8.22 13.63 -3.42
CA GLY A 493 -9.51 12.94 -3.31
C GLY A 493 -10.49 13.71 -2.42
N ILE A 494 -11.79 13.41 -2.56
CA ILE A 494 -12.85 14.16 -1.87
C ILE A 494 -13.89 13.20 -1.28
N ALA A 495 -14.21 13.39 0.00
CA ALA A 495 -15.37 12.77 0.65
C ALA A 495 -16.36 13.83 1.12
N SER A 496 -17.65 13.64 0.89
CA SER A 496 -18.60 14.75 1.08
C SER A 496 -20.04 14.33 1.36
N ALA A 497 -20.79 15.23 2.01
CA ALA A 497 -22.19 15.04 2.35
C ALA A 497 -23.02 16.32 2.13
N SER A 498 -24.28 16.16 1.70
CA SER A 498 -25.26 17.25 1.53
C SER A 498 -24.76 18.34 0.59
N VAL A 499 -24.83 19.62 0.97
CA VAL A 499 -24.26 20.73 0.19
C VAL A 499 -22.79 20.49 -0.17
N GLY A 500 -22.03 19.82 0.71
CA GLY A 500 -20.64 19.45 0.45
C GLY A 500 -20.52 18.50 -0.73
N ALA A 501 -21.51 17.63 -0.99
CA ALA A 501 -21.53 16.76 -2.16
C ALA A 501 -21.68 17.54 -3.46
N ALA A 502 -22.50 18.60 -3.47
CA ALA A 502 -22.60 19.45 -4.66
C ALA A 502 -21.29 20.18 -4.98
N LEU A 503 -20.65 20.75 -3.96
CA LEU A 503 -19.41 21.50 -4.14
C LEU A 503 -18.21 20.58 -4.40
N GLY A 504 -18.16 19.45 -3.67
CA GLY A 504 -17.13 18.43 -3.83
C GLY A 504 -17.13 17.81 -5.23
N ALA A 505 -18.31 17.61 -5.84
CA ALA A 505 -18.38 17.17 -7.23
C ALA A 505 -17.77 18.20 -8.20
N LEU A 506 -18.02 19.50 -8.01
CA LEU A 506 -17.41 20.55 -8.86
C LEU A 506 -15.88 20.56 -8.73
N VAL A 507 -15.37 20.39 -7.51
CA VAL A 507 -13.92 20.30 -7.26
C VAL A 507 -13.33 19.01 -7.82
N ALA A 508 -14.03 17.87 -7.70
CA ALA A 508 -13.59 16.59 -8.25
C ALA A 508 -13.55 16.58 -9.79
N MET A 509 -14.39 17.39 -10.42
CA MET A 509 -14.35 17.66 -11.86
C MET A 509 -13.26 18.67 -12.24
N GLU A 510 -12.41 19.11 -11.30
CA GLU A 510 -11.39 20.15 -11.47
C GLU A 510 -11.93 21.45 -12.07
N THR A 511 -13.11 21.88 -11.62
CA THR A 511 -13.63 23.21 -11.97
C THR A 511 -12.65 24.27 -11.49
N PRO A 512 -12.21 25.23 -12.34
CA PRO A 512 -11.29 26.29 -11.95
C PRO A 512 -11.79 27.04 -10.70
N VAL A 513 -10.86 27.36 -9.79
CA VAL A 513 -11.19 27.96 -8.49
C VAL A 513 -11.92 29.29 -8.64
N GLU A 514 -11.52 30.08 -9.64
CA GLU A 514 -12.15 31.34 -10.02
C GLU A 514 -13.61 31.19 -10.45
N ASP A 515 -13.98 30.05 -11.03
CA ASP A 515 -15.32 29.76 -11.55
C ASP A 515 -16.23 29.10 -10.50
N LEU A 516 -15.66 28.52 -9.43
CA LEU A 516 -16.41 27.76 -8.43
C LEU A 516 -17.55 28.57 -7.80
N VAL A 517 -17.33 29.86 -7.50
CA VAL A 517 -18.34 30.75 -6.91
C VAL A 517 -19.50 30.97 -7.89
N ASP A 518 -19.20 31.22 -9.16
CA ASP A 518 -20.21 31.49 -10.18
C ASP A 518 -20.99 30.22 -10.54
N ARG A 519 -20.31 29.09 -10.70
CA ARG A 519 -20.93 27.77 -10.92
C ARG A 519 -21.82 27.37 -9.75
N THR A 520 -21.37 27.59 -8.52
CA THR A 520 -22.18 27.33 -7.31
C THR A 520 -23.39 28.27 -7.25
N THR A 521 -23.20 29.55 -7.58
CA THR A 521 -24.29 30.53 -7.62
C THR A 521 -25.34 30.13 -8.64
N GLU A 522 -24.95 29.63 -9.81
CA GLU A 522 -25.88 29.08 -10.81
C GLU A 522 -26.60 27.84 -10.29
N LEU A 523 -25.86 26.88 -9.70
CA LEU A 523 -26.40 25.63 -9.18
C LEU A 523 -27.50 25.86 -8.14
N PHE A 524 -27.34 26.87 -7.27
CA PHE A 524 -28.28 27.21 -6.21
C PHE A 524 -29.21 28.39 -6.55
N ARG A 525 -29.18 28.91 -7.79
CA ARG A 525 -30.02 30.03 -8.21
C ARG A 525 -31.50 29.62 -8.29
N ARG A 526 -32.35 30.26 -7.48
CA ARG A 526 -33.83 30.12 -7.52
C ARG A 526 -34.31 28.66 -7.44
N VAL A 527 -33.56 27.83 -6.72
CA VAL A 527 -33.81 26.38 -6.66
C VAL A 527 -34.99 25.96 -5.78
N LEU A 528 -35.55 26.87 -4.98
CA LEU A 528 -36.71 26.58 -4.14
C LEU A 528 -38.00 26.52 -4.99
N ASP A 529 -38.64 25.36 -5.02
CA ASP A 529 -39.88 25.05 -5.75
C ASP A 529 -40.93 24.41 -4.82
N TYR A 530 -41.57 25.25 -4.00
CA TYR A 530 -42.58 24.81 -3.03
C TYR A 530 -43.72 24.02 -3.67
N THR A 531 -44.13 22.93 -3.01
CA THR A 531 -45.17 22.00 -3.48
C THR A 531 -46.18 21.67 -2.38
N ILE A 532 -47.23 20.91 -2.72
CA ILE A 532 -48.18 20.38 -1.74
C ILE A 532 -47.44 19.32 -0.91
N PRO A 533 -47.37 19.46 0.43
CA PRO A 533 -46.47 18.67 1.27
C PRO A 533 -47.00 17.25 1.55
N VAL A 534 -47.03 16.41 0.51
CA VAL A 534 -47.33 14.98 0.60
C VAL A 534 -46.07 14.19 0.98
N SER A 535 -44.95 14.45 0.29
CA SER A 535 -43.66 13.80 0.51
C SER A 535 -42.52 14.77 0.84
N GLY A 536 -42.72 16.08 0.64
CA GLY A 536 -41.73 17.13 0.94
C GLY A 536 -42.31 18.52 0.77
N ILE A 537 -41.69 19.53 1.39
CA ILE A 537 -42.11 20.94 1.31
C ILE A 537 -41.78 21.54 -0.07
N ILE A 538 -40.71 21.07 -0.71
CA ILE A 538 -40.32 21.46 -2.07
C ILE A 538 -40.30 20.23 -2.99
N ALA A 539 -40.57 20.44 -4.27
CA ALA A 539 -40.56 19.37 -5.28
C ALA A 539 -39.13 18.89 -5.60
N ALA A 540 -38.14 19.77 -5.45
CA ALA A 540 -36.74 19.57 -5.78
C ALA A 540 -36.48 19.25 -7.28
N GLU A 541 -37.41 19.64 -8.15
CA GLU A 541 -37.28 19.57 -9.61
C GLU A 541 -36.22 20.56 -10.10
N ARG A 542 -36.23 21.78 -9.56
CA ARG A 542 -35.26 22.81 -9.93
C ARG A 542 -33.84 22.46 -9.51
N ILE A 543 -33.68 21.90 -8.31
CA ILE A 543 -32.38 21.39 -7.82
C ILE A 543 -31.90 20.25 -8.73
N ALA A 544 -32.76 19.27 -9.03
CA ALA A 544 -32.38 18.16 -9.90
C ALA A 544 -31.90 18.62 -11.28
N ARG A 545 -32.63 19.55 -11.93
CA ARG A 545 -32.23 20.13 -13.22
C ARG A 545 -30.97 20.98 -13.15
N ALA A 546 -30.74 21.65 -12.03
CA ALA A 546 -29.52 22.44 -11.84
C ALA A 546 -28.30 21.53 -11.69
N ILE A 547 -28.44 20.43 -10.93
CA ILE A 547 -27.42 19.39 -10.81
C ILE A 547 -27.15 18.75 -12.17
N GLU A 548 -28.20 18.32 -12.89
CA GLU A 548 -28.10 17.73 -14.23
C GLU A 548 -27.25 18.59 -15.19
N ARG A 549 -27.52 19.91 -15.23
CA ARG A 549 -26.73 20.85 -16.02
C ARG A 549 -25.30 21.02 -15.53
N GLY A 550 -25.08 20.95 -14.21
CA GLY A 550 -23.77 21.13 -13.60
C GLY A 550 -22.83 19.94 -13.77
N VAL A 551 -23.39 18.72 -13.79
CA VAL A 551 -22.61 17.46 -13.92
C VAL A 551 -22.53 16.94 -15.35
N GLU A 552 -23.35 17.47 -16.27
CA GLU A 552 -23.29 17.20 -17.71
C GLU A 552 -23.34 15.69 -18.06
N GLY A 553 -24.17 14.94 -17.34
CA GLY A 553 -24.40 13.51 -17.55
C GLY A 553 -23.22 12.60 -17.20
N ARG A 554 -22.30 13.05 -16.34
CA ARG A 554 -21.17 12.24 -15.86
C ARG A 554 -21.61 11.21 -14.81
N ASP A 555 -20.90 10.09 -14.79
CA ASP A 555 -20.88 9.18 -13.66
C ASP A 555 -19.81 9.62 -12.65
N ILE A 556 -19.88 9.10 -11.41
CA ILE A 556 -18.92 9.42 -10.34
C ILE A 556 -17.50 9.01 -10.73
N GLU A 557 -17.34 7.85 -11.37
CA GLU A 557 -16.05 7.36 -11.83
C GLU A 557 -15.47 8.18 -12.98
N ASP A 558 -16.22 9.09 -13.61
CA ASP A 558 -15.76 9.98 -14.67
C ASP A 558 -15.31 11.38 -14.14
N THR A 559 -15.05 11.52 -12.83
CA THR A 559 -14.43 12.72 -12.24
C THR A 559 -12.91 12.63 -12.27
N TRP A 560 -12.21 13.76 -12.47
CA TRP A 560 -10.73 13.78 -12.50
C TRP A 560 -10.10 13.33 -11.17
N LEU A 561 -10.71 13.72 -10.05
CA LEU A 561 -10.32 13.28 -8.72
C LEU A 561 -11.25 12.17 -8.22
N PRO A 562 -10.74 11.18 -7.47
CA PRO A 562 -11.56 10.27 -6.67
C PRO A 562 -12.59 11.03 -5.83
N TYR A 563 -13.86 10.72 -6.05
CA TYR A 563 -14.98 11.37 -5.38
C TYR A 563 -15.84 10.35 -4.63
N ARG A 564 -16.18 10.68 -3.37
CA ARG A 564 -17.01 9.86 -2.49
C ARG A 564 -18.19 10.70 -2.00
N CYS A 565 -19.37 10.40 -2.53
CA CYS A 565 -20.62 11.07 -2.14
C CYS A 565 -21.36 10.23 -1.11
N VAL A 566 -21.69 10.81 0.04
CA VAL A 566 -22.35 10.09 1.13
C VAL A 566 -23.85 10.35 1.14
N SER A 567 -24.65 9.30 1.27
CA SER A 567 -26.10 9.38 1.51
C SER A 567 -26.51 8.45 2.65
N THR A 568 -27.72 8.64 3.17
CA THR A 568 -28.30 7.74 4.18
C THR A 568 -29.33 6.83 3.51
N ASN A 569 -29.15 5.51 3.61
CA ASN A 569 -30.16 4.54 3.19
C ASN A 569 -31.14 4.31 4.35
N LEU A 570 -32.38 4.75 4.15
CA LEU A 570 -33.45 4.62 5.14
C LEU A 570 -34.00 3.21 5.26
N THR A 571 -33.91 2.40 4.19
CA THR A 571 -34.36 1.00 4.20
C THR A 571 -33.52 0.16 5.16
N HIS A 572 -32.19 0.30 5.06
CA HIS A 572 -31.23 -0.50 5.82
C HIS A 572 -30.60 0.24 7.01
N SER A 573 -30.95 1.52 7.23
CA SER A 573 -30.44 2.34 8.34
C SER A 573 -28.91 2.43 8.38
N ASN A 574 -28.27 2.52 7.22
CA ASN A 574 -26.81 2.62 7.10
C ASN A 574 -26.39 3.80 6.22
N THR A 575 -25.12 4.17 6.36
CA THR A 575 -24.46 5.14 5.49
C THR A 575 -24.07 4.44 4.18
N VAL A 576 -24.37 5.05 3.04
CA VAL A 576 -23.94 4.57 1.73
C VAL A 576 -22.92 5.56 1.15
N VAL A 577 -21.75 5.03 0.78
CA VAL A 577 -20.69 5.76 0.07
C VAL A 577 -20.81 5.44 -1.42
N HIS A 578 -21.29 6.40 -2.19
CA HIS A 578 -21.36 6.29 -3.64
C HIS A 578 -19.97 6.54 -4.23
N ARG A 579 -19.42 5.50 -4.87
CA ARG A 579 -18.11 5.51 -5.54
C ARG A 579 -18.22 5.44 -7.07
N ARG A 580 -19.35 4.96 -7.58
CA ARG A 580 -19.61 4.69 -9.00
C ARG A 580 -21.08 4.94 -9.33
N GLY A 581 -21.38 5.11 -10.61
CA GLY A 581 -22.69 5.35 -11.19
C GLY A 581 -23.11 6.82 -11.22
N ASP A 582 -24.40 7.03 -11.53
CA ASP A 582 -24.98 8.35 -11.82
C ASP A 582 -24.69 9.41 -10.73
N LEU A 583 -23.82 10.36 -11.06
CA LEU A 583 -23.39 11.45 -10.18
C LEU A 583 -24.55 12.36 -9.81
N GLN A 584 -25.45 12.65 -10.74
CA GLN A 584 -26.65 13.46 -10.47
C GLN A 584 -27.53 12.78 -9.43
N ARG A 585 -27.77 11.47 -9.57
CA ARG A 585 -28.62 10.72 -8.65
C ARG A 585 -28.00 10.65 -7.25
N ALA A 586 -26.71 10.40 -7.16
CA ALA A 586 -25.97 10.38 -5.89
C ALA A 586 -26.01 11.75 -5.19
N MET A 587 -25.72 12.84 -5.92
CA MET A 587 -25.82 14.20 -5.40
C MET A 587 -27.25 14.55 -4.95
N ARG A 588 -28.26 14.19 -5.76
CA ARG A 588 -29.67 14.44 -5.43
C ARG A 588 -30.07 13.69 -4.16
N ALA A 589 -29.63 12.44 -3.96
CA ALA A 589 -29.84 11.71 -2.72
C ALA A 589 -29.14 12.40 -1.55
N SER A 590 -27.86 12.75 -1.68
CA SER A 590 -27.10 13.40 -0.63
C SER A 590 -27.68 14.75 -0.19
N LEU A 591 -28.39 15.47 -1.09
CA LEU A 591 -29.09 16.73 -0.81
C LEU A 591 -30.56 16.57 -0.36
N SER A 592 -31.08 15.34 -0.27
CA SER A 592 -32.50 15.06 0.01
C SER A 592 -32.84 15.13 1.50
N ILE A 593 -32.90 16.34 2.06
CA ILE A 593 -33.21 16.52 3.48
C ILE A 593 -34.62 15.95 3.79
N PRO A 594 -34.76 14.97 4.71
CA PRO A 594 -36.06 14.38 5.03
C PRO A 594 -37.12 15.41 5.44
N GLY A 595 -38.31 15.29 4.86
CA GLY A 595 -39.43 16.20 5.09
C GLY A 595 -39.33 17.55 4.37
N VAL A 596 -38.15 17.93 3.88
CA VAL A 596 -37.97 19.11 3.01
C VAL A 596 -38.08 18.70 1.55
N MET A 597 -37.35 17.66 1.14
CA MET A 597 -37.35 17.11 -0.21
C MET A 597 -37.82 15.65 -0.20
N PRO A 598 -38.42 15.17 -1.30
CA PRO A 598 -38.70 13.75 -1.46
C PRO A 598 -37.39 12.94 -1.43
N PRO A 599 -37.41 11.74 -0.81
CA PRO A 599 -36.31 10.79 -0.87
C PRO A 599 -36.08 10.30 -2.30
N VAL A 600 -34.88 9.79 -2.57
CA VAL A 600 -34.47 9.28 -3.89
C VAL A 600 -34.41 7.76 -3.82
N ALA A 601 -35.11 7.09 -4.73
CA ALA A 601 -35.01 5.63 -4.84
C ALA A 601 -33.66 5.23 -5.45
N PHE A 602 -33.09 4.11 -5.01
CA PHE A 602 -31.97 3.38 -5.62
C PHE A 602 -32.36 1.92 -5.69
N GLY A 603 -32.90 1.47 -6.83
CA GLY A 603 -33.57 0.17 -6.90
C GLY A 603 -34.74 0.12 -5.92
N ASP A 604 -34.72 -0.87 -5.03
CA ASP A 604 -35.73 -1.05 -3.96
C ASP A 604 -35.43 -0.22 -2.70
N ASP A 605 -34.26 0.43 -2.64
CA ASP A 605 -33.83 1.20 -1.48
C ASP A 605 -34.21 2.67 -1.55
N LEU A 606 -34.40 3.27 -0.37
CA LEU A 606 -34.78 4.67 -0.23
C LEU A 606 -33.67 5.49 0.41
N HIS A 607 -33.15 6.46 -0.32
CA HIS A 607 -32.03 7.29 0.11
C HIS A 607 -32.45 8.72 0.44
N VAL A 608 -31.81 9.28 1.47
CA VAL A 608 -31.93 10.68 1.89
C VAL A 608 -30.58 11.29 2.17
N ASP A 609 -30.60 12.55 2.60
CA ASP A 609 -29.41 13.36 2.87
C ASP A 609 -28.36 12.61 3.71
N GLY A 610 -27.10 12.65 3.27
CA GLY A 610 -25.99 11.97 3.94
C GLY A 610 -25.76 12.48 5.35
N GLY A 611 -26.09 13.75 5.61
CA GLY A 611 -25.97 14.38 6.91
C GLY A 611 -26.78 13.76 8.02
N VAL A 612 -27.81 12.95 7.71
CA VAL A 612 -28.61 12.24 8.70
C VAL A 612 -27.76 11.24 9.50
N MET A 613 -26.88 10.48 8.83
CA MET A 613 -26.01 9.49 9.49
C MET A 613 -24.55 9.92 9.55
N ASN A 614 -24.04 10.56 8.49
CA ASN A 614 -22.63 10.93 8.37
C ASN A 614 -22.49 12.32 7.70
N ASN A 615 -22.55 13.37 8.53
CA ASN A 615 -22.50 14.76 8.07
C ASN A 615 -21.10 15.29 7.79
N LEU A 616 -20.06 14.62 8.29
CA LEU A 616 -18.66 14.96 8.06
C LEU A 616 -17.88 13.64 7.89
N PRO A 617 -17.78 13.11 6.67
CA PRO A 617 -17.31 11.74 6.41
C PRO A 617 -15.78 11.60 6.47
N VAL A 618 -15.20 11.93 7.62
CA VAL A 618 -13.76 11.77 7.91
C VAL A 618 -13.33 10.30 7.96
N ASP A 619 -14.23 9.43 8.39
CA ASP A 619 -14.05 7.97 8.37
C ASP A 619 -13.93 7.44 6.94
N VAL A 620 -14.72 7.99 6.01
CA VAL A 620 -14.64 7.63 4.60
C VAL A 620 -13.32 8.08 4.02
N ALA A 621 -12.93 9.35 4.19
CA ALA A 621 -11.65 9.85 3.68
C ALA A 621 -10.47 9.08 4.25
N ARG A 622 -10.44 8.81 5.56
CA ARG A 622 -9.35 8.05 6.20
C ARG A 622 -9.21 6.64 5.64
N ARG A 623 -10.31 5.95 5.33
CA ARG A 623 -10.24 4.61 4.69
C ARG A 623 -9.63 4.66 3.28
N GLU A 624 -9.87 5.74 2.56
CA GLU A 624 -9.36 5.92 1.19
C GLU A 624 -7.89 6.38 1.19
N THR A 625 -7.44 7.05 2.26
CA THR A 625 -6.03 7.44 2.50
C THR A 625 -5.57 7.07 3.93
N PRO A 626 -5.29 5.79 4.22
CA PRO A 626 -4.95 5.37 5.58
C PRO A 626 -3.72 6.12 6.16
N GLY A 627 -2.64 6.21 5.37
CA GLY A 627 -1.38 6.89 5.76
C GLY A 627 -1.27 8.36 5.36
N GLY A 628 -2.26 8.91 4.65
CA GLY A 628 -2.17 10.26 4.08
C GLY A 628 -2.80 11.33 4.96
N ILE A 629 -3.10 12.48 4.35
CA ILE A 629 -3.62 13.65 5.05
C ILE A 629 -5.13 13.76 4.83
N VAL A 630 -5.90 13.97 5.89
CA VAL A 630 -7.33 14.23 5.86
C VAL A 630 -7.61 15.64 6.41
N ILE A 631 -8.08 16.53 5.53
CA ILE A 631 -8.48 17.91 5.88
C ILE A 631 -10.00 17.98 5.91
N ALA A 632 -10.58 18.33 7.06
CA ALA A 632 -12.03 18.31 7.28
C ALA A 632 -12.62 19.71 7.44
N SER A 633 -13.59 20.03 6.58
CA SER A 633 -14.33 21.29 6.56
C SER A 633 -15.72 21.13 7.21
N ASP A 634 -15.85 21.57 8.45
CA ASP A 634 -17.09 21.48 9.24
C ASP A 634 -17.83 22.82 9.32
N VAL A 635 -18.97 22.88 8.66
CA VAL A 635 -19.89 24.04 8.65
C VAL A 635 -21.13 23.81 9.53
N ALA A 636 -21.23 22.65 10.19
CA ALA A 636 -22.35 22.31 11.04
C ALA A 636 -22.24 23.03 12.40
N PRO A 637 -23.37 23.52 12.96
CA PRO A 637 -23.34 24.20 14.24
C PRO A 637 -22.94 23.25 15.38
N VAL A 638 -21.97 23.68 16.20
CA VAL A 638 -21.45 22.98 17.39
C VAL A 638 -22.59 22.68 18.38
N LEU A 639 -23.36 23.71 18.72
CA LEU A 639 -24.46 23.63 19.68
C LEU A 639 -25.82 23.58 18.97
N GLY A 640 -26.70 22.73 19.48
CA GLY A 640 -28.11 22.67 19.08
C GLY A 640 -28.92 23.89 19.58
N PRO A 641 -30.22 23.95 19.25
CA PRO A 641 -31.10 24.99 19.76
C PRO A 641 -31.08 25.05 21.29
N THR A 642 -30.73 26.20 21.85
CA THR A 642 -30.78 26.44 23.30
C THR A 642 -32.16 26.95 23.72
N ALA A 643 -32.54 26.64 24.96
CA ALA A 643 -33.73 27.22 25.56
C ALA A 643 -33.56 28.73 25.69
N LYS A 644 -34.41 29.52 25.01
CA LYS A 644 -34.37 31.00 25.05
C LYS A 644 -35.28 31.61 26.13
N GLY A 645 -35.83 30.77 27.00
CA GLY A 645 -36.73 31.11 28.10
C GLY A 645 -37.62 29.94 28.51
N ASP A 646 -38.27 30.06 29.67
CA ASP A 646 -39.28 29.12 30.13
C ASP A 646 -40.59 29.34 29.36
N HIS A 647 -41.04 28.31 28.65
CA HIS A 647 -42.29 28.29 27.89
C HIS A 647 -43.33 27.37 28.53
N GLY A 648 -43.08 26.89 29.75
CA GLY A 648 -43.89 25.91 30.46
C GLY A 648 -43.79 24.50 29.86
N LEU A 649 -44.53 23.56 30.46
CA LEU A 649 -44.57 22.16 30.03
C LEU A 649 -45.37 21.91 28.73
N TYR A 650 -46.09 22.92 28.23
CA TYR A 650 -46.89 22.80 27.01
C TYR A 650 -47.03 24.16 26.30
N VAL A 651 -47.17 24.13 24.97
CA VAL A 651 -47.38 25.31 24.12
C VAL A 651 -48.56 25.07 23.18
N ARG A 652 -49.49 26.04 23.10
CA ARG A 652 -50.55 26.05 22.09
C ARG A 652 -50.20 27.04 20.98
N GLY A 653 -50.01 26.55 19.75
CA GLY A 653 -49.61 27.37 18.60
C GLY A 653 -50.50 28.59 18.36
N GLY A 654 -51.83 28.42 18.43
CA GLY A 654 -52.78 29.52 18.30
C GLY A 654 -52.63 30.62 19.37
N GLY A 655 -52.24 30.25 20.60
CA GLY A 655 -52.00 31.20 21.68
C GLY A 655 -50.70 32.00 21.51
N VAL A 656 -49.67 31.39 20.92
CA VAL A 656 -48.42 32.10 20.57
C VAL A 656 -48.68 33.09 19.43
N LEU A 657 -49.46 32.68 18.43
CA LEU A 657 -49.84 33.52 17.30
C LEU A 657 -50.67 34.73 17.77
N ALA A 658 -51.72 34.50 18.55
CA ALA A 658 -52.59 35.57 19.08
C ALA A 658 -51.81 36.61 19.90
N ARG A 659 -50.91 36.16 20.80
CA ARG A 659 -50.07 37.06 21.62
C ARG A 659 -49.07 37.86 20.81
N ARG A 660 -48.64 37.37 19.64
CA ARG A 660 -47.73 38.09 18.73
C ARG A 660 -48.41 39.27 18.03
N PHE A 661 -49.74 39.21 17.86
CA PHE A 661 -50.56 40.27 17.29
C PHE A 661 -51.27 41.13 18.34
N THR A 662 -51.11 40.84 19.64
CA THR A 662 -51.73 41.61 20.73
C THR A 662 -50.76 42.68 21.25
N PRO A 663 -51.09 43.99 21.14
CA PRO A 663 -50.23 45.07 21.64
C PRO A 663 -49.97 44.94 23.14
N GLY A 664 -48.71 45.06 23.57
CA GLY A 664 -48.32 45.01 24.99
C GLY A 664 -48.08 43.60 25.56
N MET A 665 -48.39 42.52 24.84
CA MET A 665 -48.09 41.15 25.26
C MET A 665 -46.79 40.62 24.64
N LYS A 666 -45.89 40.07 25.45
CA LYS A 666 -44.70 39.35 24.95
C LYS A 666 -45.08 37.90 24.65
N ALA A 667 -44.92 37.46 23.40
CA ALA A 667 -45.06 36.05 23.05
C ALA A 667 -43.95 35.23 23.73
N PRO A 668 -44.26 34.03 24.27
CA PRO A 668 -43.26 33.16 24.86
C PRO A 668 -42.21 32.74 23.82
N ARG A 669 -40.94 32.69 24.24
CA ARG A 669 -39.82 32.30 23.38
C ARG A 669 -39.76 30.78 23.26
N VAL A 670 -40.46 30.24 22.27
CA VAL A 670 -40.52 28.80 22.01
C VAL A 670 -39.48 28.38 20.96
N PRO A 671 -38.89 27.17 21.07
CA PRO A 671 -38.07 26.59 19.99
C PRO A 671 -38.87 26.52 18.69
N ARG A 672 -38.21 26.78 17.55
CA ARG A 672 -38.85 26.69 16.23
C ARG A 672 -38.92 25.22 15.81
N LEU A 673 -40.08 24.79 15.29
CA LEU A 673 -40.32 23.40 14.89
C LEU A 673 -39.25 22.84 13.95
N MET A 674 -39.01 23.52 12.81
CA MET A 674 -38.07 23.01 11.79
C MET A 674 -36.63 22.87 12.31
N PRO A 675 -36.01 23.90 12.92
CA PRO A 675 -34.69 23.73 13.56
C PRO A 675 -34.63 22.63 14.62
N THR A 676 -35.70 22.44 15.40
CA THR A 676 -35.76 21.35 16.40
C THR A 676 -35.79 19.99 15.71
N LEU A 677 -36.67 19.76 14.73
CA LEU A 677 -36.73 18.50 13.98
C LEU A 677 -35.42 18.20 13.26
N MET A 678 -34.82 19.19 12.59
CA MET A 678 -33.54 19.04 11.92
C MET A 678 -32.44 18.65 12.91
N ARG A 679 -32.35 19.32 14.07
CA ARG A 679 -31.34 18.96 15.07
C ARG A 679 -31.58 17.57 15.66
N SER A 680 -32.84 17.16 15.86
CA SER A 680 -33.16 15.82 16.33
C SER A 680 -32.71 14.73 15.36
N MET A 681 -32.82 14.96 14.05
CA MET A 681 -32.36 13.99 13.04
C MET A 681 -30.82 13.94 12.93
N LEU A 682 -30.15 15.09 13.08
CA LEU A 682 -28.69 15.18 12.93
C LEU A 682 -27.90 14.85 14.22
N VAL A 683 -28.57 14.51 15.32
CA VAL A 683 -27.90 14.35 16.63
C VAL A 683 -26.92 13.17 16.64
N ALA A 684 -27.29 12.05 16.00
CA ALA A 684 -26.43 10.88 15.91
C ALA A 684 -25.21 11.16 15.01
N ALA A 685 -25.43 11.81 13.86
CA ALA A 685 -24.35 12.24 12.97
C ALA A 685 -23.38 13.22 13.66
N ALA A 686 -23.88 14.13 14.50
CA ALA A 686 -23.02 15.02 15.29
C ALA A 686 -22.14 14.22 16.28
N GLN A 687 -22.70 13.22 16.96
CA GLN A 687 -21.91 12.34 17.85
C GLN A 687 -20.91 11.47 17.09
N ALA A 688 -21.23 11.03 15.87
CA ALA A 688 -20.32 10.27 15.03
C ALA A 688 -19.15 11.15 14.56
N ARG A 689 -19.45 12.38 14.13
CA ARG A 689 -18.43 13.40 13.82
C ARG A 689 -17.49 13.62 15.02
N ASP A 690 -18.03 13.93 16.19
CA ASP A 690 -17.23 14.26 17.37
C ASP A 690 -16.28 13.10 17.72
N ARG A 691 -16.79 11.86 17.69
CA ARG A 691 -15.96 10.65 17.86
C ARG A 691 -14.87 10.50 16.80
N GLY A 692 -15.17 10.81 15.53
CA GLY A 692 -14.20 10.73 14.45
C GLY A 692 -13.06 11.76 14.60
N ILE A 693 -13.38 12.97 15.04
CA ILE A 693 -12.38 14.00 15.33
C ILE A 693 -11.55 13.64 16.58
N GLU A 694 -12.20 13.19 17.66
CA GLU A 694 -11.51 12.75 18.88
C GLU A 694 -10.61 11.53 18.63
N ALA A 695 -10.97 10.67 17.69
CA ALA A 695 -10.16 9.52 17.27
C ALA A 695 -9.01 9.90 16.29
N GLY A 696 -8.83 11.18 15.96
CA GLY A 696 -7.76 11.63 15.07
C GLY A 696 -7.95 11.25 13.60
N LEU A 697 -9.18 10.99 13.14
CA LEU A 697 -9.42 10.60 11.74
C LEU A 697 -9.14 11.75 10.75
N ALA A 698 -9.16 13.00 11.22
CA ALA A 698 -8.78 14.19 10.46
C ALA A 698 -7.50 14.81 11.05
N ASP A 699 -6.49 15.04 10.20
CA ASP A 699 -5.23 15.69 10.59
C ASP A 699 -5.41 17.20 10.78
N LEU A 700 -6.32 17.80 10.00
CA LEU A 700 -6.73 19.19 10.15
C LEU A 700 -8.25 19.29 10.15
N HIS A 701 -8.82 19.80 11.25
CA HIS A 701 -10.25 20.06 11.37
C HIS A 701 -10.53 21.56 11.43
N LEU A 702 -11.18 22.08 10.40
CA LEU A 702 -11.60 23.48 10.31
C LEU A 702 -13.09 23.59 10.61
N GLN A 703 -13.43 24.26 11.71
CA GLN A 703 -14.80 24.50 12.12
C GLN A 703 -15.19 25.97 11.91
N PHE A 704 -16.14 26.23 11.02
CA PHE A 704 -16.50 27.59 10.61
C PHE A 704 -17.61 28.21 11.47
N GLU A 705 -17.37 29.44 11.94
CA GLU A 705 -18.31 30.18 12.80
C GLU A 705 -19.28 31.07 12.01
N LEU A 706 -20.09 30.46 11.14
CA LEU A 706 -21.01 31.19 10.24
C LEU A 706 -22.33 31.63 10.91
N ARG A 707 -22.23 32.46 11.95
CA ARG A 707 -23.39 33.05 12.63
C ARG A 707 -24.15 33.99 11.68
N GLY A 708 -25.48 33.91 11.70
CA GLY A 708 -26.36 34.75 10.88
C GLY A 708 -26.72 34.17 9.51
N VAL A 709 -26.00 33.15 9.03
CA VAL A 709 -26.32 32.45 7.77
C VAL A 709 -27.37 31.37 8.03
N GLY A 710 -28.52 31.50 7.37
CA GLY A 710 -29.59 30.50 7.41
C GLY A 710 -29.30 29.31 6.49
N LEU A 711 -29.78 28.11 6.84
CA LEU A 711 -29.53 26.88 6.06
C LEU A 711 -30.03 26.95 4.60
N LEU A 712 -31.08 27.73 4.33
CA LEU A 712 -31.69 27.86 2.99
C LEU A 712 -31.42 29.24 2.34
N ALA A 713 -30.42 29.98 2.82
CA ALA A 713 -30.06 31.31 2.31
C ALA A 713 -29.12 31.18 1.09
N PHE A 714 -29.64 30.73 -0.04
CA PHE A 714 -28.80 30.40 -1.21
C PHE A 714 -28.27 31.60 -2.01
N ASP A 715 -28.62 32.82 -1.62
CA ASP A 715 -28.21 34.08 -2.24
C ASP A 715 -26.89 34.65 -1.68
N VAL A 716 -26.24 33.97 -0.73
CA VAL A 716 -25.03 34.45 -0.03
C VAL A 716 -23.74 33.72 -0.41
N VAL A 717 -23.65 33.10 -1.58
CA VAL A 717 -22.49 32.28 -2.00
C VAL A 717 -21.17 33.05 -1.85
N GLY A 718 -21.02 34.20 -2.52
CA GLY A 718 -19.79 35.00 -2.49
C GLY A 718 -19.36 35.43 -1.08
N PRO A 719 -20.22 36.12 -0.29
CA PRO A 719 -19.86 36.55 1.06
C PRO A 719 -19.48 35.41 2.01
N VAL A 720 -20.14 34.25 1.90
CA VAL A 720 -19.83 33.09 2.76
C VAL A 720 -18.54 32.40 2.31
N ALA A 721 -18.27 32.34 1.00
CA ALA A 721 -17.01 31.85 0.45
C ALA A 721 -15.82 32.71 0.91
N GLU A 722 -15.94 34.04 0.84
CA GLU A 722 -14.86 34.94 1.29
C GLU A 722 -14.56 34.76 2.78
N ARG A 723 -15.60 34.62 3.61
CA ARG A 723 -15.41 34.35 5.03
C ARG A 723 -14.77 32.98 5.29
N GLY A 724 -15.12 31.97 4.50
CA GLY A 724 -14.46 30.66 4.56
C GLY A 724 -12.98 30.74 4.21
N TYR A 725 -12.60 31.59 3.26
CA TYR A 725 -11.21 31.84 2.89
C TYR A 725 -10.45 32.51 4.04
N GLU A 726 -10.99 33.60 4.61
CA GLU A 726 -10.39 34.31 5.75
C GLU A 726 -10.20 33.41 6.97
N GLU A 727 -11.19 32.58 7.31
CA GLU A 727 -11.12 31.67 8.47
C GLU A 727 -10.19 30.46 8.25
N SER A 728 -9.86 30.11 6.99
CA SER A 728 -9.01 28.94 6.68
C SER A 728 -7.52 29.25 6.52
N LEU A 729 -7.19 30.44 5.99
CA LEU A 729 -5.86 30.72 5.43
C LEU A 729 -4.73 30.58 6.46
N ASP A 730 -4.89 31.14 7.65
CA ASP A 730 -3.85 31.10 8.68
C ASP A 730 -3.62 29.67 9.20
N ALA A 731 -4.70 28.92 9.42
CA ALA A 731 -4.62 27.53 9.85
C ALA A 731 -3.93 26.64 8.81
N LEU A 732 -4.24 26.85 7.52
CA LEU A 732 -3.59 26.12 6.44
C LEU A 732 -2.11 26.47 6.27
N ARG A 733 -1.72 27.75 6.46
CA ARG A 733 -0.31 28.15 6.41
C ARG A 733 0.49 27.46 7.50
N THR A 734 0.01 27.50 8.74
CA THR A 734 0.64 26.78 9.86
C THR A 734 0.75 25.29 9.57
N PHE A 735 -0.35 24.67 9.11
CA PHE A 735 -0.36 23.24 8.80
C PHE A 735 0.62 22.88 7.66
N ALA A 736 0.64 23.65 6.57
CA ALA A 736 1.54 23.42 5.44
C ALA A 736 3.03 23.57 5.83
N ASP A 737 3.35 24.54 6.69
CA ASP A 737 4.70 24.73 7.20
C ASP A 737 5.13 23.55 8.08
N ASP A 738 4.25 23.05 8.96
CA ASP A 738 4.53 21.88 9.80
C ASP A 738 4.82 20.63 8.94
N GLN A 739 3.99 20.37 7.91
CA GLN A 739 4.21 19.24 6.98
C GLN A 739 5.55 19.34 6.24
N ARG A 740 5.95 20.53 5.79
CA ARG A 740 7.25 20.76 5.12
C ARG A 740 8.45 20.54 6.05
N THR A 741 8.24 20.69 7.36
CA THR A 741 9.30 20.53 8.36
C THR A 741 9.49 19.05 8.73
N ASP A 742 8.40 18.28 8.82
CA ASP A 742 8.43 16.84 9.01
C ASP A 742 9.10 16.10 7.84
N GLU A 743 8.83 16.50 6.59
CA GLU A 743 9.48 15.90 5.40
C GLU A 743 11.00 16.10 5.33
N ARG A 744 11.57 17.07 6.07
CA ARG A 744 13.01 17.37 6.08
C ARG A 744 13.78 16.65 7.18
N THR A 745 13.11 15.96 8.08
CA THR A 745 13.76 15.21 9.15
C THR A 745 13.89 13.77 8.68
N PRO A 746 15.11 13.27 8.36
CA PRO A 746 15.27 11.85 8.09
C PRO A 746 14.80 11.12 9.35
N SER A 747 13.90 10.15 9.21
CA SER A 747 13.59 9.19 10.26
C SER A 747 14.90 8.50 10.64
N GLY A 748 15.57 9.04 11.66
CA GLY A 748 16.75 8.46 12.24
C GLY A 748 16.35 7.17 12.92
N HIS A 749 16.60 6.05 12.25
CA HIS A 749 16.69 4.74 12.86
C HIS A 749 18.14 4.29 12.84
#